data_AF-A0A921ZIU2-F1
#
_entry.id   AF-A0A921ZIU2-F1
#
_cell.length_a   1.000
_cell.length_b   1.000
_cell.length_c   1.000
_cell.angle_alpha   90.00
_cell.angle_beta   90.00
_cell.angle_gamma   90.00
#
_symmetry.space_group_name_H-M   'P 1'
#
loop_
_entity.id
_entity.type
_entity.pdbx_description
1 polymer ?
#
loop_
_entity_poly.entity_id
_entity_poly.type
_entity_poly.pdbx_seq_one_letter_code
_entity_poly.pdbx_strand_id
1 'polypeptide(L)'
;MYILLFLFSGVCAQNLFPVNILHYNDFHARFVETSPYGGVCNPESAPCIGGFARLTTLVRQRLAAEPDSLLLNGGDSFQGTIWYNILRWNVTQEFMNLIPHTAHVLGNHEFDNGIEGVLPYLEHLNSPVVTANIIDDDEPTIQGLYEPSIIVERNGRKIGIIGVIIASTNTLASTGRLKFTDEVETVRAEAQKLHDQGVRIIIVLSHSGIDIDREIALHGGPHIDIIVGGHSHTLLFNGEPPENSGFTPRGPYPVVVERSGTPVMDRAQEDSWHYAHFCVMNQGSIRSDIGNGAITFESVILSTPFENNVEVFELRGDHILEMLEYSVANIPFAGARMLQVSGLRSMFDGSLPVNSRVVNVTVRCIECDIPRYQPLELDKYYRVVTQNFIGEGGDGFSMTSGVPEGIPDDIRKQEERGSNRSRLRYPDAFFLLINDTRLVLGSVIEDSTSIQTLDILLNALFTVPVCAQELFPVNILHYNDFHARFVETSPSGTICNPDVAPCIGGFARLTTLVRQRLAAEPDSLLLNGGDSFQGTIWYNILRWNVTQEFMNLIPHTAHVLGNHEFDNGIEGVVPYLEHLNSPVVTANIIDDDEPTIQGLYEPSIIVERNGRKIGIIGVIISSTDNLASTGRLRFTDEVETVRAEAQKLHDQGVRIIIVLSHSGIDIDSEIALHGGPHIDIIVGGHSHTLLFNGEPPENSGFSPRGPYPVVIEQNGRPVLIVQAAAHTQYLGEIKLFFDDEGNLLRWDGHPHFIGNEIEQAPDILERINVYLPIIEEQAKVEIGTSLVHMSSRCACAECNLGSFICDAFLHSVLDRAQGDNWHYAHFCVVNQGGIRTDINNGIITFESVILSTPFENNVEVFDLRGDHIMEMLEFSVANVPYAGARMLQVSGMYKYINYVCLKP
;
A
#
# COMPACT_ATOMS: atom_id res chain seq x y z
N MET A 1 14.44 -12.19 -54.89
CA MET A 1 14.97 -11.51 -53.70
C MET A 1 14.05 -10.33 -53.42
N TYR A 2 12.99 -10.57 -52.65
CA TYR A 2 11.89 -9.66 -52.30
C TYR A 2 11.25 -10.18 -51.00
N ILE A 3 10.31 -9.42 -50.41
CA ILE A 3 10.06 -9.30 -48.94
C ILE A 3 11.11 -8.31 -48.40
N LEU A 4 10.88 -6.99 -48.30
CA LEU A 4 9.66 -6.19 -48.07
C LEU A 4 9.09 -6.36 -46.65
N LEU A 5 8.82 -5.23 -45.98
CA LEU A 5 8.23 -5.14 -44.65
C LEU A 5 6.87 -5.85 -44.59
N PHE A 6 6.48 -6.29 -43.40
CA PHE A 6 5.19 -5.85 -42.84
C PHE A 6 5.31 -5.57 -41.34
N LEU A 7 4.71 -4.45 -40.92
CA LEU A 7 4.43 -4.14 -39.52
C LEU A 7 3.16 -4.85 -39.06
N PHE A 8 3.01 -5.00 -37.74
CA PHE A 8 1.74 -5.35 -37.10
C PHE A 8 0.71 -4.22 -37.24
N SER A 9 -0.57 -4.59 -37.25
CA SER A 9 -1.67 -3.77 -36.70
C SER A 9 -2.79 -4.71 -36.23
N GLY A 10 -3.27 -4.53 -34.99
CA GLY A 10 -4.29 -5.39 -34.35
C GLY A 10 -5.65 -4.72 -34.14
N VAL A 11 -6.60 -5.42 -33.50
CA VAL A 11 -8.01 -4.98 -33.32
C VAL A 11 -8.51 -5.02 -31.84
N CYS A 12 -8.17 -3.97 -31.08
CA CYS A 12 -9.03 -3.09 -30.23
C CYS A 12 -9.91 -3.54 -28.99
N ALA A 13 -10.18 -2.62 -28.01
CA ALA A 13 -10.48 -2.92 -26.55
C ALA A 13 -11.85 -2.62 -25.83
N GLN A 14 -11.88 -2.49 -24.48
CA GLN A 14 -13.02 -2.01 -23.67
C GLN A 14 -12.68 -0.88 -22.69
N ASN A 15 -13.59 0.10 -22.63
CA ASN A 15 -13.54 1.47 -22.09
C ASN A 15 -13.32 1.65 -20.58
N LEU A 16 -12.74 2.78 -20.14
CA LEU A 16 -12.29 3.05 -18.77
C LEU A 16 -12.98 4.16 -17.92
N PHE A 17 -12.63 4.14 -16.63
CA PHE A 17 -13.14 4.91 -15.48
C PHE A 17 -12.05 4.80 -14.35
N PRO A 18 -11.27 5.87 -14.08
CA PRO A 18 -10.32 6.21 -12.97
C PRO A 18 -10.84 7.05 -11.79
N VAL A 19 -10.08 7.17 -10.68
CA VAL A 19 -10.28 7.94 -9.37
C VAL A 19 -9.78 9.55 -9.06
N ASN A 20 -8.62 10.39 -9.08
CA ASN A 20 -7.01 10.55 -8.92
C ASN A 20 -6.11 10.48 -7.52
N ILE A 21 -5.49 9.39 -6.84
CA ILE A 21 -4.97 9.24 -5.36
C ILE A 21 -3.72 9.99 -4.86
N LEU A 22 -3.83 11.10 -4.20
CA LEU A 22 -2.70 11.91 -3.84
C LEU A 22 -2.61 11.80 -2.37
N HIS A 23 -1.55 11.20 -1.89
CA HIS A 23 -1.49 10.89 -0.50
C HIS A 23 -0.15 11.17 0.12
N TYR A 24 -0.24 11.79 1.28
CA TYR A 24 0.88 12.12 2.13
C TYR A 24 0.37 12.09 3.57
N ASN A 25 0.28 10.86 4.05
CA ASN A 25 0.37 10.64 5.48
C ASN A 25 1.44 11.47 6.15
N ASP A 26 1.31 11.56 7.47
CA ASP A 26 2.44 11.61 8.40
C ASP A 26 3.39 12.79 8.23
N PHE A 27 3.46 13.56 9.29
CA PHE A 27 3.47 14.98 9.07
C PHE A 27 4.32 15.55 10.31
N HIS A 28 3.95 16.25 11.41
CA HIS A 28 4.67 17.06 12.47
C HIS A 28 4.96 18.61 12.29
N ALA A 29 4.21 19.35 11.43
CA ALA A 29 3.72 20.77 11.48
C ALA A 29 3.76 21.74 10.21
N ARG A 30 4.21 21.42 8.98
CA ARG A 30 5.36 22.09 8.37
C ARG A 30 5.38 22.63 6.95
N PHE A 31 5.92 23.86 6.85
CA PHE A 31 5.55 24.88 5.90
C PHE A 31 6.60 25.22 4.73
N VAL A 32 7.92 25.46 4.87
CA VAL A 32 8.88 25.51 3.70
C VAL A 32 10.25 24.88 3.93
N GLU A 33 10.85 24.39 2.83
CA GLU A 33 12.27 24.06 2.70
C GLU A 33 12.88 23.24 3.87
N THR A 34 12.73 21.92 3.79
CA THR A 34 13.36 20.96 4.68
C THR A 34 14.80 20.68 4.23
N SER A 35 15.44 19.65 4.77
CA SER A 35 16.73 19.14 4.28
C SER A 35 16.59 17.70 3.80
N PRO A 36 17.63 17.07 3.23
CA PRO A 36 17.56 15.66 2.83
C PRO A 36 17.18 14.73 3.95
N TYR A 37 17.79 15.07 5.07
CA TYR A 37 17.63 14.43 6.33
C TYR A 37 16.33 14.97 6.89
N GLY A 38 16.17 16.31 6.93
CA GLY A 38 14.88 17.00 6.98
C GLY A 38 14.69 18.10 8.00
N GLY A 39 15.07 19.34 7.77
CA GLY A 39 14.48 20.44 8.52
C GLY A 39 15.21 21.66 8.06
N VAL A 40 15.66 22.54 8.95
CA VAL A 40 16.02 23.87 8.46
C VAL A 40 16.98 23.85 7.29
N CYS A 41 16.44 24.30 6.15
CA CYS A 41 17.16 24.51 4.93
C CYS A 41 18.42 25.33 5.20
N ASN A 42 19.58 24.68 5.05
CA ASN A 42 20.86 25.36 4.98
C ASN A 42 21.60 24.78 3.77
N PRO A 43 21.51 25.47 2.60
CA PRO A 43 22.16 25.05 1.36
C PRO A 43 23.68 24.90 1.46
N GLU A 44 24.35 25.48 2.47
CA GLU A 44 25.78 25.27 2.72
C GLU A 44 26.11 23.87 3.28
N SER A 45 25.09 23.13 3.74
CA SER A 45 25.22 21.84 4.42
C SER A 45 24.51 20.68 3.71
N ALA A 46 23.29 20.91 3.21
CA ALA A 46 22.47 19.89 2.57
C ALA A 46 21.35 20.52 1.71
N PRO A 47 20.99 19.95 0.54
CA PRO A 47 20.00 20.54 -0.38
C PRO A 47 18.57 20.50 0.17
N CYS A 48 17.81 21.57 -0.07
CA CYS A 48 16.52 21.74 0.58
C CYS A 48 15.37 21.05 -0.19
N ILE A 49 14.56 20.24 0.51
CA ILE A 49 13.46 19.40 -0.05
C ILE A 49 12.16 19.52 0.76
N GLY A 50 11.10 18.79 0.42
CA GLY A 50 9.84 18.62 1.19
C GLY A 50 9.03 19.86 1.67
N GLY A 51 7.85 19.61 2.27
CA GLY A 51 6.98 20.62 2.89
C GLY A 51 6.14 21.45 1.94
N PHE A 52 5.76 22.68 2.30
CA PHE A 52 4.38 23.17 2.12
C PHE A 52 4.28 24.14 0.99
N ALA A 53 4.81 25.38 1.02
CA ALA A 53 5.01 26.18 -0.21
C ALA A 53 5.64 25.36 -1.33
N ARG A 54 6.36 24.32 -0.91
CA ARG A 54 7.13 23.41 -1.69
C ARG A 54 6.42 22.31 -2.42
N LEU A 55 5.78 21.43 -1.69
CA LEU A 55 4.87 20.44 -2.22
C LEU A 55 3.44 21.01 -2.19
N THR A 56 3.24 22.34 -2.34
CA THR A 56 2.03 22.98 -2.94
C THR A 56 2.32 23.98 -4.03
N THR A 57 3.55 24.43 -4.15
CA THR A 57 4.14 24.32 -5.47
C THR A 57 3.85 22.91 -5.98
N LEU A 58 4.05 21.83 -5.19
CA LEU A 58 3.72 20.45 -5.59
C LEU A 58 2.72 19.58 -4.77
N VAL A 59 1.41 19.84 -4.96
CA VAL A 59 -0.05 19.33 -4.98
C VAL A 59 -1.15 19.75 -6.40
N ARG A 60 -1.91 20.98 -6.87
CA ARG A 60 -2.99 21.79 -7.83
C ARG A 60 -2.79 21.15 -9.28
N GLN A 61 -1.65 20.55 -9.57
CA GLN A 61 -1.17 20.29 -10.91
C GLN A 61 -1.98 19.23 -11.69
N ARG A 62 -2.79 18.44 -11.01
CA ARG A 62 -3.88 17.64 -11.55
C ARG A 62 -5.24 17.75 -10.81
N LEU A 63 -5.46 18.81 -10.03
CA LEU A 63 -6.68 19.03 -9.22
C LEU A 63 -7.67 19.74 -10.11
N ALA A 64 -7.23 20.90 -10.50
CA ALA A 64 -7.79 21.63 -11.58
C ALA A 64 -7.67 20.87 -12.90
N ALA A 65 -6.73 19.91 -12.99
CA ALA A 65 -6.66 19.08 -14.17
C ALA A 65 -7.66 17.95 -14.13
N GLU A 66 -7.97 17.36 -12.98
CA GLU A 66 -9.16 16.54 -12.84
C GLU A 66 -10.06 17.11 -11.75
N PRO A 67 -10.99 18.00 -12.16
CA PRO A 67 -12.00 18.77 -11.42
C PRO A 67 -12.88 18.04 -10.41
N ASP A 68 -12.60 16.77 -10.31
CA ASP A 68 -13.56 15.65 -10.21
C ASP A 68 -12.86 14.85 -8.98
N SER A 69 -11.54 15.02 -8.69
CA SER A 69 -10.66 14.37 -7.66
C SER A 69 -10.99 14.61 -6.13
N LEU A 70 -10.31 13.95 -5.13
CA LEU A 70 -10.49 13.94 -3.60
C LEU A 70 -9.43 14.32 -2.45
N LEU A 71 -8.91 13.48 -1.50
CA LEU A 71 -7.46 13.41 -1.07
C LEU A 71 -7.02 12.16 -0.32
N LEU A 72 -5.73 12.10 0.06
CA LEU A 72 -4.87 11.28 0.96
C LEU A 72 -3.90 11.79 2.08
N ASN A 73 -4.06 12.85 2.90
CA ASN A 73 -3.18 12.91 4.09
C ASN A 73 -3.61 11.79 4.98
N GLY A 74 -2.72 10.84 5.08
CA GLY A 74 -2.83 9.88 6.11
C GLY A 74 -2.61 10.47 7.49
N GLY A 75 -3.67 11.07 8.06
CA GLY A 75 -3.89 11.33 9.47
C GLY A 75 -2.81 12.12 10.17
N ASP A 76 -3.19 12.62 11.33
CA ASP A 76 -2.50 13.73 11.96
C ASP A 76 -2.38 14.86 10.92
N SER A 77 -3.26 15.85 10.90
CA SER A 77 -2.86 17.19 10.43
C SER A 77 -2.27 18.01 11.56
N PHE A 78 -1.98 17.36 12.70
CA PHE A 78 -1.69 17.97 13.98
C PHE A 78 -0.44 17.27 14.72
N GLN A 79 0.73 17.95 15.00
CA GLN A 79 1.80 17.94 16.09
C GLN A 79 3.08 18.84 15.90
N GLY A 80 3.18 19.94 16.64
CA GLY A 80 4.18 20.15 17.72
C GLY A 80 5.56 20.69 17.40
N THR A 81 5.70 21.47 16.34
CA THR A 81 6.90 22.30 16.12
C THR A 81 6.53 23.76 15.77
N ILE A 82 7.45 24.65 15.37
CA ILE A 82 7.39 26.07 15.84
C ILE A 82 6.14 26.94 15.52
N TRP A 83 5.56 26.96 14.32
CA TRP A 83 4.30 27.72 14.14
C TRP A 83 3.21 27.12 14.98
N TYR A 84 3.07 25.80 15.04
CA TYR A 84 2.12 25.24 15.98
C TYR A 84 2.47 25.59 17.42
N ASN A 85 3.71 25.42 17.82
CA ASN A 85 4.13 25.65 19.19
C ASN A 85 3.91 27.11 19.62
N ILE A 86 3.82 28.05 18.68
CA ILE A 86 3.53 29.48 18.89
C ILE A 86 2.07 29.87 18.59
N LEU A 87 1.58 29.66 17.37
CA LEU A 87 0.26 30.05 16.85
C LEU A 87 -0.85 29.01 17.06
N ARG A 88 -0.50 27.76 17.36
CA ARG A 88 -1.42 26.65 17.65
C ARG A 88 -2.41 26.38 16.50
N TRP A 89 -3.53 25.73 16.82
CA TRP A 89 -4.59 25.33 15.89
C TRP A 89 -4.97 26.43 14.91
N ASN A 90 -4.91 27.70 15.33
CA ASN A 90 -5.28 28.84 14.50
C ASN A 90 -4.45 28.90 13.24
N VAL A 91 -3.19 28.46 13.23
CA VAL A 91 -2.44 28.52 11.98
C VAL A 91 -2.61 27.30 11.09
N THR A 92 -2.82 26.08 11.59
CA THR A 92 -3.35 24.98 10.75
C THR A 92 -4.86 25.08 10.46
N GLN A 93 -5.58 26.04 11.04
CA GLN A 93 -6.94 26.45 10.68
C GLN A 93 -6.98 27.68 9.76
N GLU A 94 -6.09 28.66 9.92
CA GLU A 94 -5.88 29.68 8.87
C GLU A 94 -5.32 29.00 7.65
N PHE A 95 -4.48 27.99 7.89
CA PHE A 95 -4.06 26.98 6.97
C PHE A 95 -5.13 25.86 7.00
N MET A 96 -4.96 24.76 6.29
CA MET A 96 -6.08 23.90 5.82
C MET A 96 -7.22 24.61 5.10
N ASN A 97 -7.06 25.90 4.73
CA ASN A 97 -8.16 26.79 4.46
C ASN A 97 -7.91 27.79 3.28
N LEU A 98 -7.21 27.47 2.16
CA LEU A 98 -7.23 28.15 0.80
C LEU A 98 -8.03 27.28 -0.18
N ILE A 99 -8.58 26.19 0.29
CA ILE A 99 -8.85 24.96 -0.47
C ILE A 99 -10.09 24.26 0.01
N PRO A 100 -10.70 23.44 -0.84
CA PRO A 100 -11.41 22.30 -0.35
C PRO A 100 -10.26 21.46 0.07
N HIS A 101 -10.26 21.21 1.34
CA HIS A 101 -10.29 19.83 1.56
C HIS A 101 -11.74 19.35 1.39
N THR A 102 -11.87 18.07 1.18
CA THR A 102 -12.96 17.37 1.82
C THR A 102 -12.34 16.76 3.13
N ALA A 103 -11.00 16.39 3.22
CA ALA A 103 -10.03 16.48 4.40
C ALA A 103 -9.36 15.23 5.20
N HIS A 104 -8.61 15.32 6.35
CA HIS A 104 -7.85 14.39 7.30
C HIS A 104 -8.47 13.43 8.32
N VAL A 105 -7.70 12.56 9.01
CA VAL A 105 -8.11 12.15 10.38
C VAL A 105 -7.42 12.97 11.42
N LEU A 106 -8.16 13.17 12.52
CA LEU A 106 -7.62 13.11 13.86
C LEU A 106 -6.68 11.90 13.96
N GLY A 107 -5.39 12.05 13.65
CA GLY A 107 -4.43 10.99 13.87
C GLY A 107 -4.12 10.93 15.36
N ASN A 108 -3.19 10.06 15.74
CA ASN A 108 -2.93 9.84 17.15
C ASN A 108 -2.64 11.14 17.90
N HIS A 109 -2.02 12.10 17.25
CA HIS A 109 -1.47 13.27 17.89
C HIS A 109 -2.53 14.34 18.21
N GLU A 110 -3.65 14.46 17.47
CA GLU A 110 -4.54 15.66 17.48
C GLU A 110 -4.85 16.20 18.87
N PHE A 111 -4.94 15.28 19.80
CA PHE A 111 -5.32 15.46 21.20
C PHE A 111 -4.17 15.89 22.14
N ASP A 112 -2.97 16.25 21.66
CA ASP A 112 -1.81 16.57 22.55
C ASP A 112 -1.91 17.88 23.38
N ASN A 113 -3.02 18.65 23.38
CA ASN A 113 -3.39 19.68 24.40
C ASN A 113 -4.84 19.42 24.84
N GLY A 114 -5.22 18.16 24.92
CA GLY A 114 -6.58 17.79 25.21
C GLY A 114 -7.53 18.05 24.05
N ILE A 115 -8.78 17.77 24.35
CA ILE A 115 -9.95 18.20 23.58
C ILE A 115 -9.94 19.73 23.39
N GLU A 116 -9.40 20.52 24.34
CA GLU A 116 -9.28 21.99 24.24
C GLU A 116 -8.34 22.47 23.12
N GLY A 117 -7.32 21.68 22.74
CA GLY A 117 -6.39 22.02 21.66
C GLY A 117 -6.96 21.77 20.27
N VAL A 118 -7.76 20.70 20.12
CA VAL A 118 -8.38 20.31 18.85
C VAL A 118 -9.74 20.96 18.63
N LEU A 119 -10.57 21.17 19.66
CA LEU A 119 -11.89 21.84 19.57
C LEU A 119 -11.95 23.03 18.57
N PRO A 120 -11.17 24.10 18.75
CA PRO A 120 -11.26 25.28 17.90
C PRO A 120 -10.65 25.11 16.51
N TYR A 121 -9.80 24.09 16.29
CA TYR A 121 -9.40 23.65 14.95
C TYR A 121 -10.67 23.31 14.19
N LEU A 122 -11.35 22.27 14.67
CA LEU A 122 -12.54 21.65 14.08
C LEU A 122 -13.70 22.64 13.87
N GLU A 123 -13.97 23.51 14.86
CA GLU A 123 -15.04 24.52 14.82
C GLU A 123 -14.91 25.58 13.70
N HIS A 124 -13.70 25.86 13.22
CA HIS A 124 -13.41 26.94 12.28
C HIS A 124 -12.91 26.42 10.93
N LEU A 125 -12.94 25.11 10.82
CA LEU A 125 -12.54 24.31 9.71
C LEU A 125 -13.76 24.18 8.78
N ASN A 126 -13.56 23.95 7.49
CA ASN A 126 -14.67 23.95 6.53
C ASN A 126 -14.53 22.73 5.60
N SER A 127 -14.82 21.52 6.14
CA SER A 127 -14.95 20.09 5.65
C SER A 127 -15.45 19.20 6.82
N PRO A 128 -15.35 17.84 6.95
CA PRO A 128 -15.90 17.13 8.15
C PRO A 128 -14.97 16.41 9.14
N VAL A 129 -15.16 16.34 10.47
CA VAL A 129 -14.22 15.59 11.40
C VAL A 129 -14.64 14.12 11.64
N VAL A 130 -13.80 13.11 12.02
CA VAL A 130 -14.26 11.78 12.54
C VAL A 130 -13.82 11.49 13.97
N THR A 131 -14.31 10.36 14.51
CA THR A 131 -13.58 9.08 14.56
C THR A 131 -14.58 7.96 14.99
N ALA A 132 -15.00 7.07 14.08
CA ALA A 132 -15.83 5.87 14.31
C ALA A 132 -15.38 4.96 15.45
N ASN A 133 -14.07 4.73 15.63
CA ASN A 133 -13.59 3.96 16.79
C ASN A 133 -13.43 4.83 18.03
N ILE A 134 -13.60 6.16 17.95
CA ILE A 134 -13.73 6.99 19.14
C ILE A 134 -15.15 6.92 19.68
N ILE A 135 -15.22 6.42 20.91
CA ILE A 135 -16.36 6.54 21.80
C ILE A 135 -16.19 7.83 22.61
N ASP A 136 -17.03 8.82 22.32
CA ASP A 136 -17.04 10.15 22.93
C ASP A 136 -18.13 10.37 23.99
N ASP A 137 -18.86 9.32 24.40
CA ASP A 137 -19.94 9.34 25.43
C ASP A 137 -19.63 10.22 26.67
N ASP A 138 -18.36 10.32 27.04
CA ASP A 138 -17.87 11.09 28.18
C ASP A 138 -17.52 12.56 27.87
N GLU A 139 -17.13 12.92 26.63
CA GLU A 139 -16.60 14.24 26.23
C GLU A 139 -17.52 14.99 25.22
N PRO A 140 -18.70 15.47 25.65
CA PRO A 140 -19.76 15.99 24.78
C PRO A 140 -19.47 17.37 24.13
N THR A 141 -18.22 17.84 24.18
CA THR A 141 -17.80 19.08 23.49
C THR A 141 -17.33 18.82 22.07
N ILE A 142 -16.77 17.64 21.78
CA ILE A 142 -16.23 17.29 20.45
C ILE A 142 -17.27 16.58 19.55
N GLN A 143 -18.35 16.05 20.16
CA GLN A 143 -19.47 15.38 19.49
C GLN A 143 -20.05 16.21 18.34
N GLY A 144 -20.10 15.64 17.13
CA GLY A 144 -20.74 16.28 15.97
C GLY A 144 -19.99 17.47 15.39
N LEU A 145 -18.84 17.86 15.96
CA LEU A 145 -17.76 18.39 15.14
C LEU A 145 -17.22 17.27 14.27
N TYR A 146 -17.26 16.04 14.79
CA TYR A 146 -16.81 14.84 14.14
C TYR A 146 -17.90 13.77 14.10
N GLU A 147 -17.91 12.88 13.09
CA GLU A 147 -18.64 11.61 13.20
C GLU A 147 -18.07 10.39 12.40
N PRO A 148 -18.69 9.20 12.38
CA PRO A 148 -18.05 7.99 11.80
C PRO A 148 -17.87 7.76 10.27
N SER A 149 -18.73 8.24 9.35
CA SER A 149 -18.48 8.18 7.88
C SER A 149 -19.28 9.17 7.03
N ILE A 150 -18.96 9.44 5.75
CA ILE A 150 -19.78 10.31 4.89
C ILE A 150 -19.51 10.14 3.38
N ILE A 151 -20.48 10.56 2.57
CA ILE A 151 -20.56 10.44 1.12
C ILE A 151 -20.50 11.74 0.39
N VAL A 152 -20.02 11.72 -0.86
CA VAL A 152 -20.55 12.65 -1.88
C VAL A 152 -20.46 12.08 -3.29
N GLU A 153 -21.08 12.77 -4.23
CA GLU A 153 -21.10 12.53 -5.67
C GLU A 153 -19.76 13.18 -6.29
N ARG A 154 -18.97 12.48 -7.17
CA ARG A 154 -18.00 12.95 -8.27
C ARG A 154 -18.10 12.22 -9.68
N ASN A 155 -18.98 12.62 -10.69
CA ASN A 155 -19.80 12.09 -11.91
C ASN A 155 -21.29 11.46 -12.07
N GLY A 156 -22.28 11.49 -11.15
CA GLY A 156 -23.70 11.01 -10.97
C GLY A 156 -24.09 9.65 -10.25
N ARG A 157 -23.63 9.38 -9.00
CA ARG A 157 -23.75 8.30 -7.99
C ARG A 157 -23.00 8.66 -6.66
N LYS A 158 -23.23 7.94 -5.54
CA LYS A 158 -22.93 8.23 -4.10
C LYS A 158 -21.60 7.83 -3.24
N ILE A 159 -20.37 8.46 -3.21
CA ILE A 159 -19.07 7.84 -2.69
C ILE A 159 -18.57 8.02 -1.25
N GLY A 160 -18.42 6.84 -0.67
CA GLY A 160 -17.34 6.17 0.03
C GLY A 160 -16.24 6.72 0.94
N ILE A 161 -16.43 7.49 2.04
CA ILE A 161 -15.44 7.58 3.17
C ILE A 161 -15.98 7.39 4.63
N ILE A 162 -15.11 7.06 5.62
CA ILE A 162 -15.28 6.57 7.04
C ILE A 162 -14.14 7.10 8.00
N GLY A 163 -14.08 6.82 9.33
CA GLY A 163 -12.97 7.32 10.21
C GLY A 163 -12.55 6.61 11.52
N VAL A 164 -11.25 6.41 11.78
CA VAL A 164 -10.66 5.71 12.97
C VAL A 164 -9.25 6.30 13.10
N ILE A 165 -8.53 5.84 14.10
CA ILE A 165 -7.23 6.26 14.57
C ILE A 165 -6.64 5.06 15.32
N ILE A 166 -5.31 4.91 15.42
CA ILE A 166 -4.72 3.79 16.17
C ILE A 166 -5.37 3.62 17.54
N ALA A 167 -5.79 2.41 17.90
CA ALA A 167 -6.58 2.16 19.11
C ALA A 167 -5.80 2.45 20.41
N SER A 168 -4.47 2.55 20.32
CA SER A 168 -3.60 3.00 21.41
C SER A 168 -3.53 4.52 21.58
N THR A 169 -4.33 5.33 20.87
CA THR A 169 -4.18 6.80 20.91
C THR A 169 -4.34 7.41 22.30
N ASN A 170 -5.20 6.86 23.15
CA ASN A 170 -5.29 7.27 24.56
C ASN A 170 -4.02 7.01 25.40
N THR A 171 -3.01 6.34 24.84
CA THR A 171 -1.66 6.20 25.41
C THR A 171 -0.58 6.96 24.66
N LEU A 172 -0.92 7.56 23.51
CA LEU A 172 -0.03 8.36 22.65
C LEU A 172 -0.27 9.87 22.82
N ALA A 173 -1.52 10.29 23.05
CA ALA A 173 -1.96 11.68 23.19
C ALA A 173 -3.04 11.87 24.26
N SER A 174 -3.28 13.12 24.66
CA SER A 174 -4.25 13.48 25.72
C SER A 174 -5.70 13.53 25.24
N THR A 175 -6.23 12.38 24.86
CA THR A 175 -7.61 12.19 24.38
C THR A 175 -8.73 12.44 25.43
N GLY A 176 -8.43 13.04 26.58
CA GLY A 176 -9.41 13.26 27.65
C GLY A 176 -9.98 11.94 28.20
N ARG A 177 -11.31 11.76 28.11
CA ARG A 177 -12.03 10.51 28.42
C ARG A 177 -12.59 9.79 27.19
N LEU A 178 -12.18 10.21 25.99
CA LEU A 178 -12.41 9.45 24.77
C LEU A 178 -11.82 8.03 24.90
N LYS A 179 -12.46 7.05 24.28
CA LYS A 179 -12.01 5.66 24.27
C LYS A 179 -11.98 5.16 22.85
N PHE A 180 -11.06 4.24 22.57
CA PHE A 180 -10.78 3.78 21.23
C PHE A 180 -11.10 2.29 21.13
N THR A 181 -11.84 1.89 20.10
CA THR A 181 -12.16 0.48 19.81
C THR A 181 -11.15 -0.14 18.85
N ASP A 182 -11.08 -1.48 18.84
CA ASP A 182 -10.20 -2.25 17.95
C ASP A 182 -10.42 -1.81 16.50
N GLU A 183 -9.33 -1.47 15.82
CA GLU A 183 -9.36 -0.98 14.47
C GLU A 183 -10.11 -1.95 13.56
N VAL A 184 -9.60 -3.17 13.43
CA VAL A 184 -10.06 -4.22 12.51
C VAL A 184 -11.53 -4.61 12.76
N GLU A 185 -12.00 -4.53 13.99
CA GLU A 185 -13.41 -4.77 14.33
C GLU A 185 -14.32 -3.59 14.00
N THR A 186 -13.91 -2.35 14.31
CA THR A 186 -14.68 -1.15 13.92
C THR A 186 -14.74 -1.09 12.41
N VAL A 187 -13.60 -1.18 11.72
CA VAL A 187 -13.50 -1.36 10.27
C VAL A 187 -14.62 -2.25 9.76
N ARG A 188 -14.74 -3.49 10.27
CA ARG A 188 -15.63 -4.53 9.77
C ARG A 188 -17.12 -4.35 10.13
N ALA A 189 -17.38 -3.79 11.30
CA ALA A 189 -18.72 -3.72 11.87
C ALA A 189 -19.40 -2.41 11.53
N GLU A 190 -18.63 -1.33 11.62
CA GLU A 190 -18.89 -0.11 10.91
C GLU A 190 -19.07 -0.52 9.45
N ALA A 191 -18.13 -1.27 8.85
CA ALA A 191 -18.24 -1.72 7.47
C ALA A 191 -19.64 -2.19 7.06
N GLN A 192 -20.18 -3.23 7.68
CA GLN A 192 -21.37 -3.87 7.11
C GLN A 192 -22.61 -2.96 6.91
N LYS A 193 -22.82 -1.85 7.65
CA LYS A 193 -24.08 -1.06 7.57
C LYS A 193 -24.08 -0.01 6.43
N LEU A 194 -23.58 -0.34 5.23
CA LEU A 194 -23.39 0.65 4.14
C LEU A 194 -23.86 0.28 2.73
N HIS A 195 -23.59 -0.92 2.21
CA HIS A 195 -24.02 -1.49 0.91
C HIS A 195 -25.47 -1.12 0.58
N ASP A 196 -26.24 -1.04 1.66
CA ASP A 196 -27.63 -1.35 1.72
C ASP A 196 -28.50 -0.16 1.28
N GLN A 197 -27.95 1.06 1.15
CA GLN A 197 -28.63 2.19 0.48
C GLN A 197 -28.73 2.05 -1.06
N GLY A 198 -28.37 0.91 -1.66
CA GLY A 198 -28.37 0.70 -3.12
C GLY A 198 -27.05 1.06 -3.79
N VAL A 199 -25.98 0.84 -3.06
CA VAL A 199 -24.82 1.70 -3.13
C VAL A 199 -23.57 0.87 -3.36
N ARG A 200 -22.69 1.30 -4.29
CA ARG A 200 -21.55 0.57 -4.91
C ARG A 200 -20.15 1.29 -5.03
N ILE A 201 -19.35 1.43 -3.95
CA ILE A 201 -17.97 1.97 -3.62
C ILE A 201 -17.69 2.85 -2.30
N ILE A 202 -16.65 2.49 -1.48
CA ILE A 202 -16.31 2.83 -0.04
C ILE A 202 -14.79 2.77 0.36
N ILE A 203 -14.03 3.75 0.94
CA ILE A 203 -12.51 3.75 0.96
C ILE A 203 -11.73 3.63 2.34
N VAL A 204 -10.39 3.27 2.39
CA VAL A 204 -9.34 3.21 3.51
C VAL A 204 -8.24 4.23 3.34
N LEU A 205 -8.15 5.07 4.37
CA LEU A 205 -6.97 5.68 4.99
C LEU A 205 -6.75 4.91 6.33
N SER A 206 -5.56 4.41 6.74
CA SER A 206 -5.27 3.94 8.14
C SER A 206 -4.12 4.54 9.01
N HIS A 207 -4.43 5.23 10.14
CA HIS A 207 -3.54 5.89 11.13
C HIS A 207 -3.22 4.92 12.24
N SER A 208 -2.96 3.72 11.79
CA SER A 208 -2.51 2.58 12.56
C SER A 208 -1.28 2.03 11.84
N GLY A 209 -1.29 2.05 10.50
CA GLY A 209 -0.18 1.96 9.56
C GLY A 209 0.12 0.54 9.07
N ILE A 210 1.06 0.39 8.14
CA ILE A 210 1.26 -0.83 7.33
C ILE A 210 1.09 -2.25 7.93
N ASP A 211 1.46 -2.64 9.16
CA ASP A 211 1.05 -3.98 9.67
C ASP A 211 -0.29 -4.01 10.41
N ILE A 212 -0.78 -2.93 11.08
CA ILE A 212 -2.19 -2.93 11.51
C ILE A 212 -3.07 -2.84 10.26
N ASP A 213 -2.59 -2.14 9.24
CA ASP A 213 -3.16 -2.11 7.92
C ASP A 213 -3.05 -3.46 7.21
N ARG A 214 -1.99 -4.25 7.44
CA ARG A 214 -1.99 -5.65 7.01
C ARG A 214 -3.04 -6.43 7.78
N GLU A 215 -3.21 -6.26 9.08
CA GLU A 215 -4.31 -6.92 9.83
C GLU A 215 -5.69 -6.46 9.33
N ILE A 216 -5.90 -5.17 9.04
CA ILE A 216 -7.13 -4.64 8.42
C ILE A 216 -7.32 -5.24 7.02
N ALA A 217 -6.28 -5.19 6.18
CA ALA A 217 -6.26 -5.76 4.83
C ALA A 217 -6.27 -7.29 4.81
N LEU A 218 -6.12 -7.99 5.94
CA LEU A 218 -6.28 -9.43 6.09
C LEU A 218 -7.63 -9.82 6.71
N HIS A 219 -8.14 -9.01 7.63
CA HIS A 219 -9.16 -9.42 8.62
C HIS A 219 -10.27 -8.38 8.89
N GLY A 220 -10.14 -7.14 8.42
CA GLY A 220 -11.20 -6.14 8.48
C GLY A 220 -12.41 -6.48 7.60
N GLY A 221 -12.25 -7.41 6.67
CA GLY A 221 -13.33 -8.00 5.88
C GLY A 221 -12.89 -8.31 4.45
N PRO A 222 -13.70 -9.04 3.66
CA PRO A 222 -13.62 -8.95 2.21
C PRO A 222 -14.02 -7.56 1.72
N HIS A 223 -14.62 -6.76 2.61
CA HIS A 223 -15.17 -5.43 2.37
C HIS A 223 -14.11 -4.37 2.01
N ILE A 224 -12.90 -4.77 1.60
CA ILE A 224 -11.66 -4.04 1.85
C ILE A 224 -10.70 -4.15 0.67
N ASP A 225 -10.37 -3.03 0.04
CA ASP A 225 -9.49 -2.92 -1.14
C ASP A 225 -7.96 -2.50 -1.07
N ILE A 226 -7.44 -1.58 -0.25
CA ILE A 226 -5.99 -1.23 -0.11
C ILE A 226 -5.78 -0.15 0.95
N ILE A 227 -4.64 -0.18 1.65
CA ILE A 227 -4.38 0.78 2.71
C ILE A 227 -3.13 1.65 2.45
N VAL A 228 -3.38 2.95 2.39
CA VAL A 228 -2.42 4.08 2.36
C VAL A 228 -1.99 4.53 3.75
N GLY A 229 -1.52 3.57 4.54
CA GLY A 229 -1.19 3.76 5.94
C GLY A 229 -0.40 5.01 6.27
N GLY A 230 -0.77 5.69 7.35
CA GLY A 230 0.07 6.65 8.04
C GLY A 230 0.60 6.09 9.34
N HIS A 231 0.66 6.92 10.39
CA HIS A 231 1.20 6.69 11.73
C HIS A 231 2.70 6.26 11.80
N SER A 232 3.29 5.93 10.67
CA SER A 232 4.29 4.87 10.59
C SER A 232 5.63 5.30 10.03
N HIS A 233 5.63 6.40 9.30
CA HIS A 233 6.82 6.92 8.63
C HIS A 233 7.46 5.90 7.67
N THR A 234 6.62 4.99 7.19
CA THR A 234 6.93 3.93 6.24
C THR A 234 6.91 4.52 4.83
N LEU A 235 8.07 5.01 4.37
CA LEU A 235 8.26 5.23 2.94
C LEU A 235 8.24 3.85 2.25
N LEU A 236 7.11 3.48 1.67
CA LEU A 236 7.13 2.52 0.58
C LEU A 236 7.56 3.24 -0.68
N PHE A 237 8.41 2.60 -1.48
CA PHE A 237 8.92 3.21 -2.71
C PHE A 237 9.32 2.13 -3.70
N ASN A 238 9.10 2.39 -4.98
CA ASN A 238 9.45 1.47 -6.05
C ASN A 238 10.83 1.87 -6.60
N GLY A 239 11.83 0.99 -6.45
CA GLY A 239 13.22 1.27 -6.85
C GLY A 239 14.06 1.93 -5.75
N GLU A 240 15.25 2.40 -6.10
CA GLU A 240 16.11 3.19 -5.20
C GLU A 240 15.54 4.61 -5.04
N PRO A 241 15.44 5.15 -3.81
CA PRO A 241 14.98 6.51 -3.60
C PRO A 241 16.08 7.51 -4.02
N PRO A 242 15.73 8.78 -4.28
CA PRO A 242 16.72 9.80 -4.66
C PRO A 242 17.89 9.88 -3.67
N GLU A 243 19.12 10.10 -4.17
CA GLU A 243 20.21 10.53 -3.29
C GLU A 243 19.74 11.77 -2.52
N ASN A 244 19.95 11.78 -1.20
CA ASN A 244 19.48 12.83 -0.31
C ASN A 244 17.95 12.84 -0.08
N SER A 245 17.32 11.65 -0.06
CA SER A 245 15.91 11.44 0.33
C SER A 245 15.67 11.19 1.83
N GLY A 246 16.71 10.96 2.62
CA GLY A 246 16.64 10.75 4.08
C GLY A 246 16.19 9.36 4.52
N PHE A 247 15.17 8.81 3.87
CA PHE A 247 14.51 7.53 4.14
C PHE A 247 15.19 6.32 3.48
N THR A 248 14.66 5.12 3.75
CA THR A 248 15.00 3.85 3.09
C THR A 248 13.69 3.11 2.78
N PRO A 249 13.51 2.49 1.59
CA PRO A 249 12.22 1.91 1.22
C PRO A 249 11.88 0.66 2.05
N ARG A 250 10.76 0.76 2.77
CA ARG A 250 10.22 -0.28 3.67
C ARG A 250 9.58 -1.47 2.95
N GLY A 251 9.36 -1.32 1.65
CA GLY A 251 8.54 -2.15 0.78
C GLY A 251 8.17 -1.35 -0.47
N PRO A 252 7.54 -1.96 -1.46
CA PRO A 252 7.15 -1.27 -2.68
C PRO A 252 5.82 -0.53 -2.44
N TYR A 253 5.58 0.60 -3.12
CA TYR A 253 4.32 1.36 -2.99
C TYR A 253 3.37 0.88 -4.12
N PRO A 254 2.26 0.15 -3.84
CA PRO A 254 1.70 -0.24 -2.53
C PRO A 254 2.20 -1.61 -2.07
N VAL A 255 1.84 -2.01 -0.85
CA VAL A 255 2.05 -3.38 -0.39
C VAL A 255 0.80 -4.22 -0.66
N VAL A 256 0.95 -5.20 -1.55
CA VAL A 256 -0.02 -6.29 -1.74
C VAL A 256 -0.12 -7.12 -0.46
N VAL A 257 -1.34 -7.51 -0.06
CA VAL A 257 -1.59 -8.32 1.14
C VAL A 257 -2.50 -9.51 0.78
N GLU A 258 -1.89 -10.66 0.47
CA GLU A 258 -2.63 -11.89 0.13
C GLU A 258 -3.30 -12.52 1.37
N ARG A 259 -4.61 -12.78 1.30
CA ARG A 259 -5.46 -13.18 2.44
C ARG A 259 -5.39 -14.69 2.81
N SER A 260 -4.20 -15.29 2.85
CA SER A 260 -3.97 -16.73 3.11
C SER A 260 -3.30 -17.00 4.48
N GLY A 261 -4.10 -17.39 5.50
CA GLY A 261 -3.66 -17.35 6.90
C GLY A 261 -3.35 -18.67 7.62
N THR A 262 -2.41 -18.65 8.59
CA THR A 262 -2.53 -19.22 9.98
C THR A 262 -1.22 -19.12 10.81
N PRO A 263 -1.25 -18.85 12.16
CA PRO A 263 -0.05 -18.54 12.99
C PRO A 263 0.29 -19.52 14.16
N VAL A 264 1.58 -19.65 14.56
CA VAL A 264 2.08 -20.41 15.77
C VAL A 264 3.44 -19.87 16.32
N MET A 265 3.84 -20.18 17.57
CA MET A 265 5.06 -19.69 18.28
C MET A 265 6.09 -20.76 18.80
N ASP A 266 7.40 -20.40 18.74
CA ASP A 266 8.58 -20.59 19.66
C ASP A 266 9.32 -21.95 20.02
N ARG A 267 10.65 -21.98 19.69
CA ARG A 267 11.91 -22.56 20.31
C ARG A 267 12.13 -24.02 20.83
N ALA A 268 13.30 -24.64 20.48
CA ALA A 268 14.39 -25.10 21.43
C ALA A 268 15.58 -25.98 20.85
N GLN A 269 16.78 -25.87 21.48
CA GLN A 269 17.88 -26.87 21.71
C GLN A 269 19.08 -27.09 20.73
N GLU A 270 20.25 -27.47 21.29
CA GLU A 270 21.61 -27.59 20.69
C GLU A 270 22.26 -28.99 20.95
N ASP A 271 23.29 -29.40 20.16
CA ASP A 271 24.50 -30.25 20.46
C ASP A 271 25.06 -31.16 19.31
N SER A 272 24.63 -31.00 18.04
CA SER A 272 25.13 -31.81 16.89
C SER A 272 25.60 -30.94 15.71
N TRP A 273 26.63 -31.36 14.96
CA TRP A 273 27.07 -30.60 13.75
C TRP A 273 26.03 -30.63 12.62
N HIS A 274 25.15 -31.63 12.61
CA HIS A 274 23.94 -31.63 11.77
C HIS A 274 22.80 -32.38 12.48
N TYR A 275 21.57 -31.88 12.32
CA TYR A 275 20.41 -32.42 13.05
C TYR A 275 19.82 -33.71 12.44
N ALA A 276 20.07 -33.99 11.16
CA ALA A 276 19.52 -35.15 10.46
C ALA A 276 20.51 -35.79 9.47
N HIS A 277 20.33 -37.08 9.16
CA HIS A 277 21.26 -37.87 8.35
C HIS A 277 21.13 -37.60 6.85
N PHE A 278 19.89 -37.51 6.37
CA PHE A 278 19.58 -37.29 4.96
C PHE A 278 18.19 -36.64 4.79
N CYS A 279 17.97 -36.04 3.62
CA CYS A 279 16.72 -35.41 3.20
C CYS A 279 16.16 -36.12 1.97
N VAL A 280 14.83 -36.22 1.84
CA VAL A 280 14.12 -36.76 0.67
C VAL A 280 12.93 -35.89 0.26
N MET A 281 12.65 -35.80 -1.05
CA MET A 281 11.47 -35.12 -1.61
C MET A 281 11.02 -35.84 -2.88
N ASN A 282 9.73 -36.01 -3.15
CA ASN A 282 9.27 -36.61 -4.40
C ASN A 282 9.26 -35.56 -5.54
N GLN A 283 9.49 -36.00 -6.78
CA GLN A 283 9.48 -35.12 -7.96
C GLN A 283 8.15 -34.39 -8.12
N GLY A 284 7.04 -34.97 -7.65
CA GLY A 284 5.72 -34.34 -7.63
C GLY A 284 5.64 -33.03 -6.85
N SER A 285 6.62 -32.71 -6.01
CA SER A 285 6.72 -31.41 -5.33
C SER A 285 7.56 -30.37 -6.07
N ILE A 286 8.20 -30.72 -7.19
CA ILE A 286 9.02 -29.83 -8.01
C ILE A 286 8.28 -29.54 -9.33
N ARG A 287 8.04 -28.26 -9.65
CA ARG A 287 7.09 -27.80 -10.68
C ARG A 287 7.63 -26.82 -11.71
N SER A 288 8.74 -26.13 -11.43
CA SER A 288 9.51 -25.39 -12.44
C SER A 288 11.01 -25.55 -12.22
N ASP A 289 11.79 -25.33 -13.28
CA ASP A 289 13.23 -25.16 -13.18
C ASP A 289 13.57 -23.74 -12.69
N ILE A 290 14.71 -23.58 -12.00
CA ILE A 290 15.26 -22.27 -11.61
C ILE A 290 16.27 -21.83 -12.67
N GLY A 291 16.08 -20.62 -13.22
CA GLY A 291 16.93 -20.08 -14.28
C GLY A 291 18.32 -19.62 -13.81
N ASN A 292 19.28 -19.54 -14.74
CA ASN A 292 20.60 -18.97 -14.48
C ASN A 292 20.51 -17.46 -14.23
N GLY A 293 20.74 -17.02 -12.99
CA GLY A 293 20.70 -15.62 -12.60
C GLY A 293 20.80 -15.45 -11.09
N ALA A 294 20.24 -14.36 -10.56
CA ALA A 294 19.94 -14.28 -9.14
C ALA A 294 18.77 -15.22 -8.81
N ILE A 295 18.92 -16.08 -7.81
CA ILE A 295 17.85 -16.98 -7.36
C ILE A 295 16.88 -16.16 -6.52
N THR A 296 15.75 -15.78 -7.12
CA THR A 296 14.68 -15.03 -6.43
C THR A 296 13.83 -15.98 -5.58
N PHE A 297 13.17 -15.43 -4.55
CA PHE A 297 12.19 -16.18 -3.76
C PHE A 297 11.07 -16.77 -4.62
N GLU A 298 10.54 -15.96 -5.54
CA GLU A 298 9.63 -16.35 -6.60
C GLU A 298 10.12 -17.60 -7.36
N SER A 299 11.38 -17.63 -7.81
CA SER A 299 11.92 -18.79 -8.53
C SER A 299 11.93 -20.07 -7.69
N VAL A 300 12.13 -19.97 -6.36
CA VAL A 300 12.05 -21.09 -5.41
C VAL A 300 10.60 -21.54 -5.20
N ILE A 301 9.67 -20.60 -5.03
CA ILE A 301 8.24 -20.88 -4.85
C ILE A 301 7.65 -21.52 -6.11
N LEU A 302 7.89 -20.95 -7.30
CA LEU A 302 7.49 -21.56 -8.58
C LEU A 302 8.12 -22.94 -8.79
N SER A 303 9.37 -23.12 -8.34
CA SER A 303 10.05 -24.42 -8.43
C SER A 303 9.45 -25.44 -7.46
N THR A 304 8.99 -25.05 -6.26
CA THR A 304 8.37 -25.95 -5.28
C THR A 304 7.11 -25.34 -4.61
N PRO A 305 5.98 -25.23 -5.33
CA PRO A 305 4.82 -24.40 -4.95
C PRO A 305 3.86 -25.11 -3.97
N PHE A 306 4.40 -25.88 -3.02
CA PHE A 306 3.61 -26.56 -2.01
C PHE A 306 4.01 -26.04 -0.63
N GLU A 307 3.02 -25.55 0.13
CA GLU A 307 3.17 -25.06 1.51
C GLU A 307 3.42 -26.19 2.53
N ASN A 308 4.19 -27.20 2.12
CA ASN A 308 4.56 -28.31 2.97
C ASN A 308 5.44 -27.81 4.11
N ASN A 309 5.23 -28.35 5.30
CA ASN A 309 6.15 -28.16 6.40
C ASN A 309 7.33 -29.12 6.21
N VAL A 310 8.57 -28.64 6.34
CA VAL A 310 9.73 -29.49 6.50
C VAL A 310 9.65 -30.14 7.88
N GLU A 311 9.46 -31.45 7.90
CA GLU A 311 9.44 -32.30 9.08
C GLU A 311 10.75 -33.08 9.24
N VAL A 312 11.10 -33.34 10.50
CA VAL A 312 12.17 -34.27 10.87
C VAL A 312 11.62 -35.36 11.77
N PHE A 313 11.89 -36.62 11.44
CA PHE A 313 11.50 -37.80 12.22
C PHE A 313 12.52 -38.94 12.04
N GLU A 314 12.41 -40.01 12.83
CA GLU A 314 13.30 -41.17 12.74
C GLU A 314 12.67 -42.35 11.98
N LEU A 315 13.41 -42.91 11.02
CA LEU A 315 12.99 -44.06 10.21
C LEU A 315 14.06 -45.16 10.24
N ARG A 316 13.64 -46.43 10.27
CA ARG A 316 14.54 -47.60 10.32
C ARG A 316 14.98 -48.03 8.91
N GLY A 317 16.18 -48.58 8.78
CA GLY A 317 16.84 -48.87 7.50
C GLY A 317 16.06 -49.80 6.54
N ASP A 318 15.28 -50.75 7.06
CA ASP A 318 14.38 -51.58 6.26
C ASP A 318 13.23 -50.79 5.62
N HIS A 319 12.59 -49.89 6.36
CA HIS A 319 11.57 -48.99 5.81
C HIS A 319 12.17 -47.92 4.88
N ILE A 320 13.45 -47.55 5.06
CA ILE A 320 14.18 -46.71 4.10
C ILE A 320 14.39 -47.44 2.75
N LEU A 321 14.68 -48.74 2.78
CA LEU A 321 14.79 -49.56 1.57
C LEU A 321 13.41 -49.75 0.89
N GLU A 322 12.35 -49.98 1.68
CA GLU A 322 10.96 -50.07 1.23
C GLU A 322 10.49 -48.79 0.51
N MET A 323 10.79 -47.63 1.09
CA MET A 323 10.53 -46.30 0.51
C MET A 323 11.24 -46.12 -0.86
N LEU A 324 12.50 -46.57 -0.97
CA LEU A 324 13.28 -46.46 -2.22
C LEU A 324 12.78 -47.42 -3.31
N GLU A 325 12.37 -48.65 -2.98
CA GLU A 325 11.72 -49.58 -3.92
C GLU A 325 10.41 -49.03 -4.45
N TYR A 326 9.56 -48.48 -3.57
CA TYR A 326 8.27 -47.91 -3.95
C TYR A 326 8.42 -46.71 -4.91
N SER A 327 9.42 -45.86 -4.69
CA SER A 327 9.77 -44.72 -5.56
C SER A 327 10.03 -45.16 -7.01
N VAL A 328 10.76 -46.28 -7.22
CA VAL A 328 11.20 -46.74 -8.55
C VAL A 328 10.27 -47.79 -9.19
N ALA A 329 9.04 -47.93 -8.70
CA ALA A 329 8.12 -48.97 -9.15
C ALA A 329 7.39 -48.67 -10.50
N ASN A 330 7.20 -47.40 -10.88
CA ASN A 330 6.55 -47.02 -12.15
C ASN A 330 7.48 -47.05 -13.37
N ILE A 331 6.93 -47.23 -14.57
CA ILE A 331 7.62 -47.06 -15.85
C ILE A 331 6.72 -46.24 -16.80
N PRO A 332 7.22 -45.15 -17.44
CA PRO A 332 8.54 -44.56 -17.24
C PRO A 332 8.76 -44.09 -15.79
N PHE A 333 10.02 -44.04 -15.36
CA PHE A 333 10.38 -43.65 -13.99
C PHE A 333 10.13 -42.16 -13.70
N ALA A 334 9.85 -41.36 -14.74
CA ALA A 334 9.35 -39.99 -14.63
C ALA A 334 7.86 -39.99 -14.23
N GLY A 335 7.62 -39.97 -12.92
CA GLY A 335 6.31 -39.76 -12.32
C GLY A 335 6.47 -39.21 -10.91
N ALA A 336 5.40 -38.63 -10.37
CA ALA A 336 5.42 -37.83 -9.13
C ALA A 336 6.23 -38.47 -7.97
N ARG A 337 6.09 -39.80 -7.78
CA ARG A 337 6.74 -40.54 -6.68
C ARG A 337 8.26 -40.75 -6.77
N MET A 338 8.96 -40.21 -7.77
CA MET A 338 10.42 -40.35 -7.86
C MET A 338 11.14 -39.48 -6.82
N LEU A 339 11.79 -40.10 -5.83
CA LEU A 339 12.49 -39.39 -4.75
C LEU A 339 13.83 -38.79 -5.19
N GLN A 340 13.95 -37.48 -5.02
CA GLN A 340 15.21 -36.73 -4.94
C GLN A 340 15.78 -36.85 -3.53
N VAL A 341 17.10 -36.95 -3.38
CA VAL A 341 17.75 -37.25 -2.10
C VAL A 341 19.02 -36.42 -1.86
N SER A 342 19.28 -36.07 -0.60
CA SER A 342 20.55 -35.45 -0.17
C SER A 342 21.04 -36.10 1.11
N GLY A 343 22.32 -36.50 1.17
CA GLY A 343 22.88 -37.26 2.30
C GLY A 343 22.71 -38.79 2.19
N LEU A 344 21.94 -39.27 1.22
CA LEU A 344 21.79 -40.68 0.85
C LEU A 344 22.25 -40.89 -0.61
N ARG A 345 22.71 -42.10 -0.95
CA ARG A 345 23.06 -42.52 -2.32
C ARG A 345 22.57 -43.93 -2.56
N SER A 346 21.81 -44.14 -3.63
CA SER A 346 21.21 -45.44 -4.00
C SER A 346 21.46 -45.77 -5.48
N MET A 347 21.48 -47.06 -5.82
CA MET A 347 21.58 -47.55 -7.19
C MET A 347 20.41 -48.48 -7.51
N PHE A 348 19.90 -48.38 -8.74
CA PHE A 348 18.67 -49.06 -9.18
C PHE A 348 18.87 -49.79 -10.51
N ASP A 349 18.24 -50.96 -10.67
CA ASP A 349 18.12 -51.66 -11.96
C ASP A 349 16.65 -51.77 -12.36
N GLY A 350 16.25 -51.00 -13.37
CA GLY A 350 14.89 -50.94 -13.88
C GLY A 350 14.42 -52.20 -14.64
N SER A 351 15.33 -53.12 -14.98
CA SER A 351 14.98 -54.40 -15.63
C SER A 351 14.47 -55.45 -14.64
N LEU A 352 14.73 -55.26 -13.34
CA LEU A 352 14.30 -56.17 -12.28
C LEU A 352 12.81 -55.99 -11.93
N PRO A 353 12.17 -57.02 -11.33
CA PRO A 353 10.81 -56.91 -10.81
C PRO A 353 10.67 -55.77 -9.80
N VAL A 354 9.47 -55.19 -9.72
CA VAL A 354 9.09 -54.22 -8.67
C VAL A 354 9.32 -54.84 -7.28
N ASN A 355 9.82 -54.05 -6.34
CA ASN A 355 10.27 -54.47 -5.00
C ASN A 355 11.51 -55.39 -5.03
N SER A 356 12.35 -55.27 -6.06
CA SER A 356 13.68 -55.89 -6.18
C SER A 356 14.60 -55.07 -7.11
N ARG A 357 14.38 -53.76 -7.23
CA ARG A 357 15.13 -52.86 -8.12
C ARG A 357 16.28 -52.14 -7.42
N VAL A 358 16.26 -51.98 -6.11
CA VAL A 358 17.30 -51.27 -5.35
C VAL A 358 18.45 -52.23 -5.06
N VAL A 359 19.59 -52.01 -5.70
CA VAL A 359 20.74 -52.94 -5.65
C VAL A 359 21.87 -52.51 -4.71
N ASN A 360 21.88 -51.24 -4.25
CA ASN A 360 22.81 -50.73 -3.25
C ASN A 360 22.29 -49.42 -2.62
N VAL A 361 22.55 -49.18 -1.33
CA VAL A 361 22.28 -47.91 -0.63
C VAL A 361 23.38 -47.58 0.37
N THR A 362 23.80 -46.31 0.43
CA THR A 362 24.73 -45.76 1.44
C THR A 362 24.24 -44.41 1.99
N VAL A 363 24.51 -44.13 3.26
CA VAL A 363 24.01 -42.96 4.02
C VAL A 363 25.18 -42.20 4.66
N ARG A 364 25.04 -40.87 4.79
CA ARG A 364 26.03 -39.98 5.42
C ARG A 364 26.00 -40.10 6.95
N CYS A 365 27.17 -40.34 7.55
CA CYS A 365 27.35 -40.34 8.99
C CYS A 365 27.37 -38.90 9.55
N ILE A 366 26.45 -38.59 10.49
CA ILE A 366 26.47 -37.34 11.27
C ILE A 366 27.13 -37.51 12.65
N GLU A 367 27.27 -38.75 13.12
CA GLU A 367 27.95 -39.11 14.38
C GLU A 367 29.49 -39.14 14.22
N CYS A 368 30.00 -38.89 13.01
CA CYS A 368 31.42 -38.96 12.67
C CYS A 368 32.03 -37.55 12.62
N ASP A 369 33.17 -37.36 13.29
CA ASP A 369 33.96 -36.11 13.32
C ASP A 369 34.28 -35.55 11.92
N ILE A 370 34.33 -36.42 10.91
CA ILE A 370 34.51 -36.09 9.50
C ILE A 370 33.42 -36.83 8.69
N PRO A 371 32.59 -36.12 7.89
CA PRO A 371 31.48 -36.74 7.16
C PRO A 371 31.95 -37.79 6.14
N ARG A 372 31.33 -38.97 6.18
CA ARG A 372 31.56 -40.07 5.23
C ARG A 372 30.29 -40.86 4.96
N TYR A 373 30.23 -41.54 3.82
CA TYR A 373 29.14 -42.46 3.48
C TYR A 373 29.46 -43.88 3.95
N GLN A 374 28.46 -44.57 4.51
CA GLN A 374 28.53 -45.96 4.97
C GLN A 374 27.33 -46.75 4.41
N PRO A 375 27.39 -48.09 4.26
CA PRO A 375 26.25 -48.90 3.85
C PRO A 375 25.00 -48.67 4.72
N LEU A 376 23.82 -48.84 4.14
CA LEU A 376 22.56 -48.83 4.90
C LEU A 376 22.46 -50.07 5.80
N GLU A 377 22.32 -49.85 7.11
CA GLU A 377 22.11 -50.90 8.10
C GLU A 377 20.61 -51.01 8.39
N LEU A 378 19.99 -52.14 8.04
CA LEU A 378 18.53 -52.26 7.95
C LEU A 378 17.80 -52.19 9.31
N ASP A 379 18.51 -52.45 10.41
CA ASP A 379 18.00 -52.39 11.77
C ASP A 379 18.37 -51.08 12.51
N LYS A 380 19.22 -50.22 11.94
CA LYS A 380 19.53 -48.89 12.49
C LYS A 380 18.42 -47.88 12.17
N TYR A 381 18.15 -46.98 13.13
CA TYR A 381 17.31 -45.80 12.96
C TYR A 381 18.13 -44.59 12.50
N TYR A 382 17.53 -43.78 11.61
CA TYR A 382 18.12 -42.57 11.05
C TYR A 382 17.11 -41.43 11.11
N ARG A 383 17.50 -40.27 11.67
CA ARG A 383 16.79 -38.98 11.49
C ARG A 383 16.75 -38.59 10.01
N VAL A 384 15.55 -38.46 9.44
CA VAL A 384 15.26 -38.08 8.05
C VAL A 384 14.56 -36.73 8.02
N VAL A 385 14.90 -35.89 7.04
CA VAL A 385 14.18 -34.64 6.71
C VAL A 385 13.30 -34.87 5.48
N THR A 386 12.06 -34.41 5.50
CA THR A 386 11.20 -34.37 4.30
C THR A 386 10.02 -33.42 4.49
N GLN A 387 9.26 -33.16 3.44
CA GLN A 387 7.95 -32.50 3.52
C GLN A 387 6.95 -33.34 4.31
N ASN A 388 6.10 -32.71 5.12
CA ASN A 388 5.02 -33.36 5.88
C ASN A 388 4.11 -34.18 4.96
N PHE A 389 3.86 -33.75 3.71
CA PHE A 389 3.15 -34.55 2.72
C PHE A 389 3.73 -35.98 2.56
N ILE A 390 5.05 -36.15 2.57
CA ILE A 390 5.71 -37.47 2.55
C ILE A 390 5.81 -38.06 3.96
N GLY A 391 6.04 -37.23 5.00
CA GLY A 391 6.04 -37.66 6.41
C GLY A 391 4.69 -38.16 6.94
N GLU A 392 3.58 -37.80 6.30
CA GLU A 392 2.20 -38.18 6.62
C GLU A 392 1.69 -39.29 5.68
N GLY A 393 2.51 -39.76 4.74
CA GLY A 393 2.27 -40.94 3.89
C GLY A 393 1.67 -40.64 2.51
N GLY A 394 1.68 -39.37 2.09
CA GLY A 394 1.25 -38.90 0.77
C GLY A 394 2.03 -39.54 -0.39
N ASP A 395 1.46 -39.44 -1.60
CA ASP A 395 1.89 -40.17 -2.81
C ASP A 395 1.99 -41.72 -2.62
N GLY A 396 1.41 -42.23 -1.52
CA GLY A 396 1.41 -43.64 -1.13
C GLY A 396 2.63 -44.09 -0.31
N PHE A 397 3.48 -43.17 0.16
CA PHE A 397 4.62 -43.45 1.05
C PHE A 397 4.20 -43.80 2.50
N SER A 398 3.18 -44.63 2.66
CA SER A 398 2.53 -44.98 3.93
C SER A 398 3.42 -45.61 5.01
N MET A 399 4.67 -45.96 4.70
CA MET A 399 5.67 -46.42 5.67
C MET A 399 6.23 -45.29 6.59
N THR A 400 5.75 -44.05 6.46
CA THR A 400 6.22 -42.88 7.22
C THR A 400 5.26 -42.37 8.32
N SER A 401 3.98 -42.78 8.33
CA SER A 401 2.94 -42.12 9.14
C SER A 401 2.31 -42.98 10.25
N GLY A 402 1.65 -42.32 11.22
CA GLY A 402 1.32 -42.90 12.53
C GLY A 402 -0.11 -42.66 13.01
N VAL A 403 -0.95 -43.70 12.84
CA VAL A 403 -2.24 -43.99 13.53
C VAL A 403 -3.42 -43.00 13.32
N PRO A 404 -4.57 -43.45 12.78
CA PRO A 404 -5.76 -42.62 12.56
C PRO A 404 -6.72 -42.55 13.77
N GLU A 405 -7.67 -41.59 13.74
CA GLU A 405 -8.65 -41.35 14.80
C GLU A 405 -9.68 -42.48 15.00
N GLY A 406 -10.22 -42.58 16.23
CA GLY A 406 -11.36 -43.46 16.57
C GLY A 406 -11.21 -44.33 17.83
N ILE A 407 -10.15 -44.14 18.63
CA ILE A 407 -9.81 -44.99 19.79
C ILE A 407 -9.96 -44.20 21.12
N PRO A 408 -10.50 -44.80 22.21
CA PRO A 408 -10.64 -44.13 23.51
C PRO A 408 -9.33 -43.68 24.19
N ASP A 409 -9.43 -42.68 25.07
CA ASP A 409 -8.31 -41.97 25.70
C ASP A 409 -7.41 -42.81 26.65
N ASP A 410 -7.81 -44.02 27.02
CA ASP A 410 -7.00 -44.91 27.85
C ASP A 410 -5.90 -45.64 27.04
N ILE A 411 -6.19 -46.01 25.79
CA ILE A 411 -5.20 -46.60 24.87
C ILE A 411 -4.25 -45.53 24.29
N ARG A 412 -4.73 -44.29 24.14
CA ARG A 412 -3.99 -43.13 23.62
C ARG A 412 -2.64 -42.87 24.31
N LYS A 413 -2.42 -43.39 25.53
CA LYS A 413 -1.22 -43.15 26.35
C LYS A 413 -0.16 -44.26 26.29
N GLN A 414 -0.24 -45.25 25.37
CA GLN A 414 0.73 -46.36 25.32
C GLN A 414 1.33 -46.74 23.96
N GLU A 415 0.91 -46.17 22.83
CA GLU A 415 1.58 -46.36 21.52
C GLU A 415 1.81 -45.04 20.76
N GLU A 416 2.58 -44.12 21.35
CA GLU A 416 3.08 -42.94 20.64
C GLU A 416 4.18 -43.30 19.63
N ARG A 417 3.77 -43.65 18.40
CA ARG A 417 4.71 -43.93 17.30
C ARG A 417 5.07 -42.63 16.57
N GLY A 418 6.13 -41.97 17.04
CA GLY A 418 6.72 -40.77 16.44
C GLY A 418 6.28 -39.45 17.09
N SER A 419 6.40 -39.35 18.42
CA SER A 419 5.88 -38.21 19.21
C SER A 419 6.61 -36.87 19.04
N ASN A 420 7.82 -36.84 18.46
CA ASN A 420 8.57 -35.60 18.21
C ASN A 420 8.72 -35.36 16.70
N ARG A 421 7.86 -34.51 16.14
CA ARG A 421 7.99 -33.91 14.80
C ARG A 421 8.23 -32.41 14.94
N SER A 422 9.44 -31.94 14.59
CA SER A 422 9.72 -30.51 14.44
C SER A 422 9.26 -30.04 13.05
N ARG A 423 8.52 -28.93 12.97
CA ARG A 423 8.04 -28.32 11.70
C ARG A 423 8.74 -26.99 11.44
N LEU A 424 9.19 -26.79 10.20
CA LEU A 424 9.68 -25.53 9.62
C LEU A 424 8.86 -25.25 8.34
N ARG A 425 8.55 -24.01 7.97
CA ARG A 425 7.87 -23.78 6.66
C ARG A 425 8.86 -24.03 5.52
N TYR A 426 8.36 -24.55 4.40
CA TYR A 426 9.17 -24.84 3.19
C TYR A 426 10.13 -23.73 2.74
N PRO A 427 9.73 -22.44 2.69
CA PRO A 427 10.56 -21.43 2.06
C PRO A 427 11.79 -21.03 2.90
N ASP A 428 11.69 -21.14 4.23
CA ASP A 428 12.78 -20.83 5.18
C ASP A 428 14.00 -21.72 4.93
N ALA A 429 13.78 -22.99 4.59
CA ALA A 429 14.83 -23.97 4.32
C ALA A 429 15.65 -23.65 3.06
N PHE A 430 15.06 -22.97 2.07
CA PHE A 430 15.76 -22.47 0.89
C PHE A 430 16.52 -21.18 1.19
N PHE A 431 15.92 -20.22 1.90
CA PHE A 431 16.60 -18.98 2.30
C PHE A 431 17.83 -19.22 3.16
N LEU A 432 17.78 -20.20 4.08
CA LEU A 432 18.92 -20.64 4.88
C LEU A 432 20.09 -21.15 4.02
N LEU A 433 19.82 -21.75 2.86
CA LEU A 433 20.85 -22.24 1.93
C LEU A 433 21.44 -21.12 1.05
N ILE A 434 20.64 -20.10 0.73
CA ILE A 434 21.03 -18.98 -0.16
C ILE A 434 21.86 -17.93 0.59
N ASN A 435 21.59 -17.71 1.88
CA ASN A 435 22.25 -16.65 2.67
C ASN A 435 23.51 -17.08 3.46
N ASP A 436 23.85 -18.37 3.56
CA ASP A 436 25.11 -18.81 4.17
C ASP A 436 26.27 -18.87 3.14
N THR A 437 27.18 -17.90 3.24
CA THR A 437 28.25 -17.63 2.27
C THR A 437 29.42 -18.64 2.27
N ARG A 438 29.21 -19.87 2.76
CA ARG A 438 30.25 -20.91 2.89
C ARG A 438 30.03 -22.21 2.11
N LEU A 439 28.94 -22.34 1.36
CA LEU A 439 28.65 -23.54 0.55
C LEU A 439 29.04 -23.36 -0.92
N VAL A 440 30.19 -23.91 -1.31
CA VAL A 440 30.49 -24.17 -2.72
C VAL A 440 29.66 -25.37 -3.17
N LEU A 441 28.63 -25.15 -4.00
CA LEU A 441 27.93 -26.23 -4.68
C LEU A 441 28.92 -26.98 -5.58
N GLY A 442 29.16 -28.25 -5.25
CA GLY A 442 30.15 -29.09 -5.92
C GLY A 442 29.74 -29.37 -7.37
N SER A 443 30.68 -29.20 -8.30
CA SER A 443 30.47 -29.43 -9.73
C SER A 443 29.98 -30.85 -10.02
N VAL A 444 28.76 -30.99 -10.53
CA VAL A 444 28.37 -32.15 -11.32
C VAL A 444 28.70 -31.83 -12.78
N ILE A 445 29.62 -32.62 -13.33
CA ILE A 445 30.06 -32.60 -14.72
C ILE A 445 29.26 -33.67 -15.50
N GLU A 446 29.18 -33.53 -16.84
CA GLU A 446 28.61 -34.49 -17.81
C GLU A 446 27.06 -34.63 -17.78
N ASP A 447 26.35 -34.88 -18.90
CA ASP A 447 26.61 -34.67 -20.35
C ASP A 447 25.25 -34.86 -21.10
N SER A 448 25.28 -35.30 -22.36
CA SER A 448 24.17 -35.79 -23.23
C SER A 448 23.51 -34.77 -24.16
N THR A 449 24.35 -34.30 -25.08
CA THR A 449 24.02 -34.05 -26.49
C THR A 449 22.87 -34.90 -27.11
N SER A 450 22.17 -34.27 -28.07
CA SER A 450 21.51 -34.85 -29.27
C SER A 450 20.13 -35.54 -29.18
N ILE A 451 19.18 -35.04 -29.99
CA ILE A 451 18.47 -35.69 -31.12
C ILE A 451 17.38 -34.68 -31.61
N GLN A 452 17.47 -34.02 -32.78
CA GLN A 452 17.44 -34.43 -34.20
C GLN A 452 16.07 -34.19 -34.90
N THR A 453 16.01 -33.09 -35.67
CA THR A 453 15.47 -32.96 -37.04
C THR A 453 14.02 -33.30 -37.43
N LEU A 454 13.40 -32.32 -38.12
CA LEU A 454 12.34 -32.42 -39.15
C LEU A 454 10.93 -32.83 -38.66
N ASP A 455 9.83 -32.32 -39.24
CA ASP A 455 9.56 -32.27 -40.70
C ASP A 455 8.97 -30.95 -41.26
N ILE A 456 8.80 -30.88 -42.59
CA ILE A 456 8.59 -29.65 -43.37
C ILE A 456 7.42 -29.74 -44.37
N LEU A 457 6.51 -28.73 -44.35
CA LEU A 457 5.42 -28.46 -45.33
C LEU A 457 4.35 -29.59 -45.42
N LEU A 458 3.12 -29.42 -45.94
CA LEU A 458 2.60 -28.51 -46.97
C LEU A 458 1.06 -28.44 -46.89
N ASN A 459 0.42 -27.27 -47.03
CA ASN A 459 -0.64 -26.97 -48.03
C ASN A 459 -1.45 -25.67 -47.78
N ALA A 460 -1.13 -24.70 -48.62
CA ALA A 460 -1.98 -23.70 -49.28
C ALA A 460 -3.51 -23.61 -49.07
N LEU A 461 -3.97 -22.35 -49.09
CA LEU A 461 -5.18 -21.83 -49.76
C LEU A 461 -6.57 -22.28 -49.25
N PHE A 462 -7.13 -21.49 -48.32
CA PHE A 462 -8.51 -21.00 -48.44
C PHE A 462 -8.61 -19.55 -47.92
N THR A 463 -8.76 -18.58 -48.83
CA THR A 463 -9.12 -17.20 -48.49
C THR A 463 -10.64 -17.04 -48.56
N VAL A 464 -11.29 -16.91 -47.41
CA VAL A 464 -12.71 -16.52 -47.31
C VAL A 464 -12.75 -15.04 -46.93
N PRO A 465 -13.54 -14.18 -47.60
CA PRO A 465 -13.65 -12.78 -47.23
C PRO A 465 -14.48 -12.66 -45.94
N VAL A 466 -13.80 -12.45 -44.81
CA VAL A 466 -14.43 -12.00 -43.56
C VAL A 466 -14.71 -10.51 -43.70
N CYS A 467 -15.96 -10.09 -43.49
CA CYS A 467 -16.28 -8.66 -43.35
C CYS A 467 -15.61 -8.15 -42.07
N ALA A 468 -14.83 -7.07 -42.16
CA ALA A 468 -14.35 -6.39 -40.97
C ALA A 468 -15.55 -5.78 -40.22
N GLN A 469 -15.71 -6.14 -38.95
CA GLN A 469 -16.65 -5.50 -38.04
C GLN A 469 -16.02 -4.18 -37.57
N GLU A 470 -16.76 -3.08 -37.63
CA GLU A 470 -16.27 -1.78 -37.16
C GLU A 470 -16.36 -1.75 -35.63
N LEU A 471 -15.20 -1.85 -34.96
CA LEU A 471 -15.20 -1.85 -33.49
C LEU A 471 -15.41 -0.43 -32.94
N PHE A 472 -16.30 -0.30 -31.96
CA PHE A 472 -16.74 0.96 -31.36
C PHE A 472 -15.68 1.55 -30.41
N PRO A 473 -14.98 2.65 -30.75
CA PRO A 473 -13.89 3.21 -29.94
C PRO A 473 -14.37 4.17 -28.86
N VAL A 474 -13.66 4.13 -27.74
CA VAL A 474 -13.70 5.10 -26.65
C VAL A 474 -12.28 5.25 -26.11
N ASN A 475 -11.93 6.43 -25.59
CA ASN A 475 -10.58 6.72 -25.12
C ASN A 475 -10.65 7.33 -23.73
N ILE A 476 -9.77 6.89 -22.84
CA ILE A 476 -9.64 7.48 -21.50
C ILE A 476 -8.38 8.30 -21.43
N LEU A 477 -8.56 9.49 -20.88
CA LEU A 477 -7.53 10.31 -20.31
C LEU A 477 -7.70 10.23 -18.80
N HIS A 478 -6.62 9.99 -18.07
CA HIS A 478 -6.64 9.84 -16.63
C HIS A 478 -5.33 10.15 -15.96
N TYR A 479 -5.39 10.50 -14.71
CA TYR A 479 -4.23 10.41 -13.86
C TYR A 479 -4.66 10.01 -12.48
N ASN A 480 -3.74 9.38 -11.77
CA ASN A 480 -3.85 9.21 -10.34
C ASN A 480 -2.83 10.08 -9.60
N ASP A 481 -2.91 10.25 -8.31
CA ASP A 481 -1.78 10.52 -7.44
C ASP A 481 -1.00 11.89 -7.52
N PHE A 482 -1.18 12.71 -8.55
CA PHE A 482 -1.39 14.19 -8.57
C PHE A 482 -0.94 15.07 -7.33
N HIS A 483 -1.71 15.92 -6.54
CA HIS A 483 -1.69 16.28 -5.06
C HIS A 483 -2.45 17.50 -4.31
N ALA A 484 -2.80 18.72 -4.82
CA ALA A 484 -2.87 20.24 -4.36
C ALA A 484 -1.70 21.55 -4.34
N ARG A 485 -0.43 21.93 -4.98
CA ARG A 485 0.51 21.87 -6.36
C ARG A 485 0.22 22.90 -7.42
N PHE A 486 0.44 24.19 -7.33
CA PHE A 486 0.08 24.96 -8.52
C PHE A 486 1.21 25.80 -9.06
N VAL A 487 2.41 25.26 -8.85
CA VAL A 487 3.58 25.52 -9.69
C VAL A 487 4.40 24.21 -9.84
N GLU A 488 5.35 24.15 -10.75
CA GLU A 488 6.08 22.94 -11.19
C GLU A 488 7.17 22.43 -10.22
N THR A 489 7.86 21.30 -10.51
CA THR A 489 8.83 20.69 -9.54
C THR A 489 9.98 19.77 -9.94
N SER A 490 10.92 19.61 -9.01
CA SER A 490 11.77 18.41 -8.91
C SER A 490 11.01 17.07 -8.97
N PRO A 491 11.63 16.02 -9.56
CA PRO A 491 11.13 14.65 -9.59
C PRO A 491 10.71 14.06 -8.23
N SER A 492 11.37 14.45 -7.14
CA SER A 492 11.04 13.97 -5.78
C SER A 492 9.68 14.45 -5.24
N GLY A 493 8.95 15.29 -5.97
CA GLY A 493 7.65 15.81 -5.53
C GLY A 493 7.72 17.15 -4.80
N THR A 494 8.80 17.93 -4.93
CA THR A 494 9.13 19.12 -4.10
C THR A 494 9.71 20.28 -4.98
N ILE A 495 9.82 21.56 -4.54
CA ILE A 495 9.86 22.80 -5.39
C ILE A 495 10.68 22.63 -6.66
N CYS A 496 10.16 23.24 -7.72
CA CYS A 496 10.94 23.61 -8.89
C CYS A 496 12.04 24.56 -8.47
N ASN A 497 13.17 23.99 -8.07
CA ASN A 497 14.42 24.68 -8.18
C ASN A 497 15.02 24.26 -9.53
N PRO A 498 14.82 25.05 -10.60
CA PRO A 498 15.27 24.70 -11.94
C PRO A 498 16.80 24.68 -12.07
N ASP A 499 17.51 25.27 -11.11
CA ASP A 499 18.97 25.19 -11.00
C ASP A 499 19.45 23.86 -10.37
N VAL A 500 18.53 23.04 -9.84
CA VAL A 500 18.82 21.74 -9.20
C VAL A 500 18.26 20.56 -10.00
N ALA A 501 17.01 20.63 -10.47
CA ALA A 501 16.37 19.55 -11.23
C ALA A 501 15.32 20.08 -12.23
N PRO A 502 15.03 19.36 -13.32
CA PRO A 502 13.97 19.73 -14.26
C PRO A 502 12.62 19.87 -13.56
N CYS A 503 11.92 20.96 -13.87
CA CYS A 503 10.64 21.25 -13.27
C CYS A 503 9.50 20.57 -14.04
N ILE A 504 9.11 19.40 -13.54
CA ILE A 504 8.08 18.53 -14.10
C ILE A 504 6.76 18.70 -13.36
N GLY A 505 5.71 18.11 -13.91
CA GLY A 505 4.35 18.42 -13.55
C GLY A 505 3.94 19.82 -14.02
N GLY A 506 2.63 20.05 -14.10
CA GLY A 506 2.06 21.34 -14.42
C GLY A 506 0.57 21.31 -14.17
N PHE A 507 -0.04 22.24 -13.43
CA PHE A 507 -1.48 22.39 -13.62
C PHE A 507 -1.67 22.94 -15.01
N ALA A 508 -0.91 23.98 -15.25
CA ALA A 508 -0.71 24.55 -16.54
C ALA A 508 -0.20 23.50 -17.56
N ARG A 509 0.79 22.63 -17.26
CA ARG A 509 1.24 21.59 -18.22
C ARG A 509 0.20 20.51 -18.50
N LEU A 510 -0.46 20.00 -17.46
CA LEU A 510 -1.43 18.95 -17.64
C LEU A 510 -2.73 19.46 -18.24
N THR A 511 -3.13 20.69 -17.94
CA THR A 511 -4.13 21.41 -18.73
C THR A 511 -3.74 21.45 -20.20
N THR A 512 -2.51 21.84 -20.51
CA THR A 512 -2.01 21.85 -21.89
C THR A 512 -2.12 20.46 -22.51
N LEU A 513 -1.63 19.42 -21.83
CA LEU A 513 -1.62 18.05 -22.33
C LEU A 513 -3.04 17.48 -22.49
N VAL A 514 -3.91 17.62 -21.49
CA VAL A 514 -5.34 17.26 -21.56
C VAL A 514 -6.03 17.98 -22.69
N ARG A 515 -5.87 19.31 -22.81
CA ARG A 515 -6.48 20.08 -23.91
C ARG A 515 -5.94 19.62 -25.27
N GLN A 516 -4.67 19.19 -25.36
CA GLN A 516 -4.11 18.56 -26.57
C GLN A 516 -4.69 17.17 -26.84
N ARG A 517 -4.84 16.31 -25.84
CA ARG A 517 -5.41 14.96 -25.99
C ARG A 517 -6.91 15.02 -26.32
N LEU A 518 -7.69 15.85 -25.64
CA LEU A 518 -9.09 16.15 -25.98
C LEU A 518 -9.25 16.77 -27.37
N ALA A 519 -8.32 17.64 -27.81
CA ALA A 519 -8.36 18.18 -29.17
C ALA A 519 -8.03 17.12 -30.25
N ALA A 520 -7.28 16.07 -29.90
CA ALA A 520 -7.01 14.93 -30.78
C ALA A 520 -8.18 13.93 -30.80
N GLU A 521 -8.79 13.66 -29.65
CA GLU A 521 -9.92 12.74 -29.50
C GLU A 521 -11.05 13.36 -28.65
N PRO A 522 -11.96 14.16 -29.24
CA PRO A 522 -12.97 14.93 -28.50
C PRO A 522 -14.03 14.10 -27.78
N ASP A 523 -14.28 12.87 -28.23
CA ASP A 523 -15.18 11.92 -27.55
C ASP A 523 -14.52 11.25 -26.34
N SER A 524 -13.24 11.53 -26.05
CA SER A 524 -12.56 10.94 -24.90
C SER A 524 -13.37 11.18 -23.64
N LEU A 525 -13.39 10.16 -22.82
CA LEU A 525 -13.73 10.29 -21.44
C LEU A 525 -12.47 10.88 -20.79
N LEU A 526 -12.56 12.14 -20.36
CA LEU A 526 -11.54 12.71 -19.51
C LEU A 526 -11.96 12.48 -18.07
N LEU A 527 -11.20 11.60 -17.47
CA LEU A 527 -11.51 10.90 -16.26
C LEU A 527 -10.33 10.95 -15.31
N ASN A 528 -10.39 10.35 -14.13
CA ASN A 528 -9.63 10.87 -13.00
C ASN A 528 -9.43 9.87 -11.88
N GLY A 529 -8.21 9.32 -11.48
CA GLY A 529 -7.62 8.21 -10.52
C GLY A 529 -7.53 7.89 -8.86
N GLY A 530 -7.92 8.39 -7.55
CA GLY A 530 -8.69 9.45 -6.59
C GLY A 530 -8.60 11.06 -6.35
N ASP A 531 -8.60 11.51 -5.12
CA ASP A 531 -7.81 12.53 -4.40
C ASP A 531 -7.44 14.05 -4.53
N SER A 532 -7.89 14.99 -5.35
CA SER A 532 -7.88 16.43 -5.06
C SER A 532 -6.81 17.08 -4.10
N PHE A 533 -7.05 17.13 -2.79
CA PHE A 533 -6.92 18.23 -1.83
C PHE A 533 -6.00 18.08 -0.58
N GLN A 534 -4.66 18.07 -0.63
CA GLN A 534 -3.81 18.23 0.59
C GLN A 534 -2.34 18.02 0.35
N GLY A 535 -1.55 18.67 1.19
CA GLY A 535 -0.13 18.51 1.36
C GLY A 535 0.39 19.55 2.36
N THR A 536 -0.10 20.79 2.18
CA THR A 536 0.87 21.86 1.87
C THR A 536 0.36 23.31 1.98
N ILE A 537 0.98 24.40 1.45
CA ILE A 537 0.57 25.82 1.71
C ILE A 537 -0.32 26.55 0.67
N TRP A 538 -0.31 26.21 -0.62
CA TRP A 538 -1.41 26.59 -1.56
C TRP A 538 -2.68 25.87 -1.26
N TYR A 539 -2.52 24.88 -0.42
CA TYR A 539 -3.58 24.35 0.32
C TYR A 539 -4.21 25.51 1.13
N ASN A 540 -3.51 26.54 1.63
CA ASN A 540 -3.86 27.04 2.96
C ASN A 540 -4.60 28.38 3.37
N ILE A 541 -4.67 29.60 2.76
CA ILE A 541 -5.62 30.72 3.20
C ILE A 541 -6.59 31.41 2.13
N LEU A 542 -7.92 31.13 2.11
CA LEU A 542 -9.12 31.66 1.34
C LEU A 542 -10.29 30.64 0.98
N ARG A 543 -10.24 29.42 1.52
CA ARG A 543 -11.14 28.23 1.61
C ARG A 543 -11.65 27.52 0.34
N TRP A 544 -12.67 26.66 0.49
CA TRP A 544 -12.95 25.54 -0.42
C TRP A 544 -13.33 25.90 -1.85
N ASN A 545 -13.98 27.02 -1.99
CA ASN A 545 -13.73 28.06 -2.97
C ASN A 545 -12.60 27.79 -4.01
N VAL A 546 -11.31 27.86 -3.66
CA VAL A 546 -10.31 28.12 -4.71
C VAL A 546 -10.00 26.93 -5.58
N THR A 547 -9.81 25.75 -4.98
CA THR A 547 -9.58 24.60 -5.82
C THR A 547 -10.82 24.26 -6.61
N GLN A 548 -12.04 24.25 -6.05
CA GLN A 548 -13.22 23.89 -6.84
C GLN A 548 -13.38 24.81 -8.07
N GLU A 549 -12.94 26.08 -7.96
CA GLU A 549 -12.86 26.99 -9.09
C GLU A 549 -11.83 26.53 -10.13
N PHE A 550 -10.64 26.18 -9.65
CA PHE A 550 -9.52 25.66 -10.42
C PHE A 550 -9.93 24.38 -11.16
N MET A 551 -10.64 23.50 -10.48
CA MET A 551 -11.37 22.34 -10.98
C MET A 551 -12.31 22.75 -12.10
N ASN A 552 -13.16 23.73 -11.90
CA ASN A 552 -14.06 24.20 -12.96
C ASN A 552 -13.38 24.79 -14.25
N LEU A 553 -12.05 24.66 -14.45
CA LEU A 553 -11.26 25.08 -15.61
C LEU A 553 -10.96 24.01 -16.71
N ILE A 554 -11.19 22.70 -16.53
CA ILE A 554 -11.23 21.74 -17.67
C ILE A 554 -12.40 20.72 -17.68
N PRO A 555 -12.88 20.29 -18.87
CA PRO A 555 -14.22 19.74 -19.01
C PRO A 555 -14.21 18.21 -18.88
N HIS A 556 -14.69 17.72 -17.74
CA HIS A 556 -14.55 16.29 -17.46
C HIS A 556 -15.76 15.47 -17.85
N THR A 557 -15.53 14.16 -17.83
CA THR A 557 -16.60 13.19 -17.77
C THR A 557 -16.57 12.34 -16.50
N ALA A 558 -15.39 12.03 -15.89
CA ALA A 558 -15.40 11.15 -14.70
C ALA A 558 -14.26 10.91 -13.64
N HIS A 559 -14.65 10.96 -12.37
CA HIS A 559 -14.08 11.00 -11.02
C HIS A 559 -14.91 10.11 -10.02
N VAL A 560 -14.89 10.39 -8.70
CA VAL A 560 -15.16 9.46 -7.56
C VAL A 560 -14.80 10.14 -6.20
N LEU A 561 -14.87 9.42 -5.06
CA LEU A 561 -14.30 9.37 -3.67
C LEU A 561 -12.80 9.01 -3.55
N GLY A 562 -12.20 9.17 -2.37
CA GLY A 562 -10.74 9.11 -2.20
C GLY A 562 -10.36 9.64 -0.82
N ASN A 563 -9.90 8.79 0.10
CA ASN A 563 -10.09 8.87 1.55
C ASN A 563 -9.99 10.22 2.30
N HIS A 564 -8.91 10.97 2.16
CA HIS A 564 -8.76 12.33 2.67
C HIS A 564 -9.62 13.33 1.89
N GLU A 565 -10.70 12.86 1.30
CA GLU A 565 -11.88 13.68 1.15
C GLU A 565 -12.53 13.97 2.51
N PHE A 566 -11.93 13.86 3.72
CA PHE A 566 -12.68 14.04 4.99
C PHE A 566 -11.85 14.51 6.27
N ASP A 567 -11.95 15.75 6.91
CA ASP A 567 -11.24 16.44 8.16
C ASP A 567 -12.08 17.41 9.03
N ASN A 568 -12.75 18.40 8.42
CA ASN A 568 -12.77 19.77 8.97
C ASN A 568 -14.18 20.30 9.47
N GLY A 569 -15.04 19.58 10.21
CA GLY A 569 -16.41 20.03 10.63
C GLY A 569 -17.62 19.16 10.14
N ILE A 570 -18.42 19.62 9.16
CA ILE A 570 -19.18 18.78 8.18
C ILE A 570 -19.29 19.41 6.75
N GLU A 571 -18.40 20.36 6.44
CA GLU A 571 -18.71 21.73 6.02
C GLU A 571 -17.81 22.27 4.87
N GLY A 572 -17.32 21.41 3.99
CA GLY A 572 -16.25 21.72 3.02
C GLY A 572 -16.17 20.81 1.83
N VAL A 573 -16.30 19.54 2.19
CA VAL A 573 -17.06 18.57 1.45
C VAL A 573 -18.23 19.19 0.70
N VAL A 574 -19.34 19.44 1.40
CA VAL A 574 -20.64 19.86 0.88
C VAL A 574 -20.46 21.05 -0.08
N PRO A 575 -19.77 22.14 0.32
CA PRO A 575 -19.58 23.25 -0.59
C PRO A 575 -18.56 22.98 -1.72
N TYR A 576 -17.65 22.00 -1.68
CA TYR A 576 -16.95 21.59 -2.91
C TYR A 576 -17.94 21.02 -3.95
N LEU A 577 -18.77 20.05 -3.57
CA LEU A 577 -19.71 19.36 -4.46
C LEU A 577 -20.78 20.32 -4.96
N GLU A 578 -21.36 21.11 -4.06
CA GLU A 578 -22.32 22.17 -4.41
C GLU A 578 -21.78 23.16 -5.44
N HIS A 579 -20.45 23.30 -5.54
CA HIS A 579 -19.79 24.21 -6.47
C HIS A 579 -19.07 23.49 -7.63
N LEU A 580 -19.06 22.16 -7.69
CA LEU A 580 -18.46 21.42 -8.80
C LEU A 580 -19.41 21.36 -10.01
N ASN A 581 -18.95 21.80 -11.18
CA ASN A 581 -19.76 21.82 -12.41
C ASN A 581 -19.89 20.45 -13.09
N SER A 582 -18.81 19.66 -13.04
CA SER A 582 -18.83 18.30 -13.55
C SER A 582 -19.76 17.47 -12.64
N PRO A 583 -20.43 16.40 -13.13
CA PRO A 583 -21.42 15.70 -12.32
C PRO A 583 -20.74 14.98 -11.15
N VAL A 584 -21.46 14.08 -10.44
CA VAL A 584 -20.97 13.60 -9.12
C VAL A 584 -21.05 11.90 -8.82
N VAL A 585 -20.20 10.79 -9.02
CA VAL A 585 -20.39 9.27 -9.28
C VAL A 585 -19.89 8.26 -8.24
N THR A 586 -20.49 7.03 -8.12
CA THR A 586 -20.15 5.91 -7.18
C THR A 586 -20.84 4.49 -7.30
N ALA A 587 -21.60 3.85 -6.35
CA ALA A 587 -22.52 4.19 -5.21
C ALA A 587 -22.24 3.96 -3.63
N ASN A 588 -21.24 3.29 -2.99
CA ASN A 588 -21.15 2.69 -1.57
C ASN A 588 -21.97 3.23 -0.37
N ILE A 589 -22.29 4.51 -0.21
CA ILE A 589 -22.76 4.94 1.12
C ILE A 589 -24.27 5.03 1.40
N ILE A 590 -24.68 4.36 2.50
CA ILE A 590 -25.71 4.80 3.47
C ILE A 590 -25.40 6.13 4.17
N ASP A 591 -26.07 7.22 3.78
CA ASP A 591 -26.20 8.51 4.52
C ASP A 591 -27.47 8.68 5.31
N ASP A 592 -28.07 7.59 5.77
CA ASP A 592 -29.18 7.67 6.73
C ASP A 592 -28.85 8.60 7.91
N ASP A 593 -27.56 8.73 8.24
CA ASP A 593 -27.03 9.49 9.36
C ASP A 593 -26.36 10.86 8.97
N GLU A 594 -26.25 11.25 7.68
CA GLU A 594 -25.92 12.63 7.24
C GLU A 594 -26.93 13.19 6.22
N PRO A 595 -27.90 14.00 6.67
CA PRO A 595 -28.80 14.70 5.75
C PRO A 595 -28.15 15.92 5.09
N THR A 596 -26.97 16.36 5.55
CA THR A 596 -26.20 17.47 4.97
C THR A 596 -25.75 17.20 3.55
N ILE A 597 -25.72 15.91 3.18
CA ILE A 597 -25.11 15.47 1.94
C ILE A 597 -26.06 14.71 1.03
N GLN A 598 -27.13 14.13 1.59
CA GLN A 598 -28.30 13.55 0.89
C GLN A 598 -28.65 14.29 -0.41
N GLY A 599 -28.50 13.62 -1.56
CA GLY A 599 -28.91 14.15 -2.85
C GLY A 599 -27.95 15.16 -3.49
N LEU A 600 -26.82 15.47 -2.86
CA LEU A 600 -25.55 15.70 -3.56
C LEU A 600 -25.01 14.31 -3.96
N TYR A 601 -25.94 13.44 -4.45
CA TYR A 601 -25.86 12.05 -4.94
C TYR A 601 -27.14 11.47 -5.65
N GLU A 602 -27.02 11.05 -6.93
CA GLU A 602 -27.92 10.13 -7.69
C GLU A 602 -27.56 8.61 -7.51
N PRO A 603 -28.15 7.63 -8.23
CA PRO A 603 -27.85 6.19 -8.05
C PRO A 603 -26.84 5.47 -8.98
N SER A 604 -26.52 5.95 -10.20
CA SER A 604 -25.57 5.33 -11.16
C SER A 604 -25.52 6.10 -12.51
N ILE A 605 -24.41 6.68 -13.03
CA ILE A 605 -24.44 7.19 -14.43
C ILE A 605 -24.09 6.17 -15.48
N ILE A 606 -24.70 6.47 -16.61
CA ILE A 606 -24.45 5.95 -17.93
C ILE A 606 -24.15 7.17 -18.80
N VAL A 607 -22.93 7.28 -19.34
CA VAL A 607 -22.65 8.24 -20.43
C VAL A 607 -22.99 7.61 -21.77
N GLU A 608 -23.23 8.45 -22.77
CA GLU A 608 -23.33 8.00 -24.16
C GLU A 608 -22.16 8.56 -24.98
N ARG A 609 -21.60 7.72 -25.85
CA ARG A 609 -20.65 8.10 -26.90
C ARG A 609 -21.05 7.38 -28.18
N ASN A 610 -21.21 8.11 -29.28
CA ASN A 610 -21.64 7.62 -30.60
C ASN A 610 -22.76 6.56 -30.58
N GLY A 611 -23.80 6.77 -29.75
CA GLY A 611 -24.97 5.88 -29.64
C GLY A 611 -24.82 4.66 -28.73
N ARG A 612 -23.68 4.52 -28.02
CA ARG A 612 -23.41 3.40 -27.09
C ARG A 612 -23.43 3.88 -25.65
N LYS A 613 -24.16 3.14 -24.80
CA LYS A 613 -24.23 3.34 -23.35
C LYS A 613 -23.00 2.78 -22.65
N ILE A 614 -22.43 3.59 -21.77
CA ILE A 614 -21.22 3.33 -21.00
C ILE A 614 -21.56 3.51 -19.52
N GLY A 615 -21.66 2.41 -18.78
CA GLY A 615 -22.02 2.38 -17.35
C GLY A 615 -20.77 2.41 -16.51
N ILE A 616 -20.68 3.46 -15.73
CA ILE A 616 -19.39 4.02 -15.35
C ILE A 616 -19.43 3.97 -13.80
N ILE A 617 -18.94 2.87 -13.20
CA ILE A 617 -19.12 2.33 -11.82
C ILE A 617 -17.94 2.58 -10.90
N GLY A 618 -18.16 2.95 -9.65
CA GLY A 618 -17.07 3.07 -8.71
C GLY A 618 -16.66 1.78 -7.98
N VAL A 619 -15.41 1.75 -7.50
CA VAL A 619 -14.85 0.83 -6.51
C VAL A 619 -13.59 1.40 -5.81
N ILE A 620 -13.35 1.05 -4.55
CA ILE A 620 -12.45 1.69 -3.56
C ILE A 620 -12.74 0.92 -2.22
N ILE A 621 -11.79 0.73 -1.26
CA ILE A 621 -11.75 -0.11 0.01
C ILE A 621 -12.56 0.18 1.33
N SER A 622 -13.27 -0.70 2.05
CA SER A 622 -13.68 -0.31 3.45
C SER A 622 -12.57 -0.09 4.49
N SER A 623 -12.40 1.17 4.92
CA SER A 623 -11.98 1.63 6.27
C SER A 623 -11.10 2.89 6.35
N THR A 624 -11.55 4.00 5.76
CA THR A 624 -11.05 5.37 6.07
C THR A 624 -11.33 5.71 7.49
N ASP A 625 -12.20 4.90 8.05
CA ASP A 625 -12.17 4.33 9.36
C ASP A 625 -10.94 3.52 9.64
N ASN A 626 -9.85 4.25 9.45
CA ASN A 626 -8.61 4.27 10.16
C ASN A 626 -7.87 5.63 10.02
N LEU A 627 -8.13 6.55 9.05
CA LEU A 627 -7.31 7.76 8.79
C LEU A 627 -7.84 8.97 7.97
N ALA A 628 -9.15 9.10 7.64
CA ALA A 628 -9.83 10.41 7.38
C ALA A 628 -11.05 10.66 8.30
N SER A 629 -11.94 11.63 8.02
CA SER A 629 -12.91 12.34 8.90
C SER A 629 -14.26 12.88 8.33
N THR A 630 -15.42 12.77 8.96
CA THR A 630 -16.70 12.63 8.25
C THR A 630 -17.95 13.05 9.03
N GLY A 631 -19.08 13.06 8.34
CA GLY A 631 -20.38 12.74 8.93
C GLY A 631 -20.49 11.37 9.64
N ARG A 632 -21.67 10.77 9.71
CA ARG A 632 -22.03 9.67 10.65
C ARG A 632 -22.30 8.23 10.12
N LEU A 633 -21.78 7.87 8.96
CA LEU A 633 -22.16 6.70 8.13
C LEU A 633 -21.24 5.44 8.42
N ARG A 634 -21.34 4.22 7.79
CA ARG A 634 -20.69 2.91 8.25
C ARG A 634 -20.45 1.69 7.23
N PHE A 635 -19.23 1.27 6.76
CA PHE A 635 -18.68 0.91 5.35
C PHE A 635 -18.51 -0.48 4.60
N THR A 636 -19.28 -0.89 3.58
CA THR A 636 -19.19 -2.25 2.95
C THR A 636 -18.37 -2.54 1.66
N ASP A 637 -18.32 -3.82 1.29
CA ASP A 637 -17.56 -4.46 0.21
C ASP A 637 -17.72 -4.00 -1.23
N GLU A 638 -16.58 -3.97 -1.89
CA GLU A 638 -16.29 -3.52 -3.24
C GLU A 638 -16.46 -4.55 -4.31
N VAL A 639 -15.89 -5.71 -4.05
CA VAL A 639 -15.96 -6.87 -4.89
C VAL A 639 -17.43 -7.28 -5.02
N GLU A 640 -18.14 -7.34 -3.90
CA GLU A 640 -19.59 -7.57 -3.83
C GLU A 640 -20.39 -6.40 -4.42
N THR A 641 -19.97 -5.14 -4.25
CA THR A 641 -20.76 -4.03 -4.79
C THR A 641 -20.56 -3.70 -6.25
N VAL A 642 -19.33 -3.67 -6.76
CA VAL A 642 -19.14 -3.58 -8.21
C VAL A 642 -19.92 -4.68 -8.86
N ARG A 643 -19.88 -5.90 -8.32
CA ARG A 643 -20.70 -7.02 -8.81
C ARG A 643 -22.19 -6.69 -8.81
N ALA A 644 -22.72 -6.16 -7.71
CA ALA A 644 -24.12 -5.76 -7.61
C ALA A 644 -24.50 -4.60 -8.56
N GLU A 645 -23.60 -3.64 -8.81
CA GLU A 645 -23.86 -2.50 -9.67
C GLU A 645 -23.68 -2.81 -11.15
N ALA A 646 -22.64 -3.57 -11.47
CA ALA A 646 -22.37 -4.08 -12.79
C ALA A 646 -23.54 -4.95 -13.24
N GLN A 647 -24.11 -5.76 -12.34
CA GLN A 647 -25.38 -6.43 -12.61
C GLN A 647 -26.54 -5.43 -12.81
N LYS A 648 -26.74 -4.45 -11.92
CA LYS A 648 -27.79 -3.41 -12.05
C LYS A 648 -27.70 -2.61 -13.37
N LEU A 649 -26.50 -2.37 -13.90
CA LEU A 649 -26.29 -1.67 -15.17
C LEU A 649 -26.40 -2.60 -16.38
N HIS A 650 -25.92 -3.84 -16.25
CA HIS A 650 -26.11 -4.87 -17.26
C HIS A 650 -27.61 -5.13 -17.49
N ASP A 651 -28.41 -5.15 -16.43
CA ASP A 651 -29.86 -5.29 -16.48
C ASP A 651 -30.56 -4.07 -17.12
N GLN A 652 -29.96 -2.87 -17.00
CA GLN A 652 -30.38 -1.66 -17.72
C GLN A 652 -29.94 -1.60 -19.19
N GLY A 653 -29.33 -2.68 -19.71
CA GLY A 653 -28.87 -2.78 -21.10
C GLY A 653 -27.52 -2.11 -21.37
N VAL A 654 -26.75 -1.78 -20.35
CA VAL A 654 -25.36 -1.34 -20.52
C VAL A 654 -24.47 -2.55 -20.85
N ARG A 655 -23.64 -2.45 -21.88
CA ARG A 655 -22.71 -3.51 -22.32
C ARG A 655 -21.24 -3.07 -22.33
N ILE A 656 -20.99 -1.99 -21.62
CA ILE A 656 -19.70 -1.33 -21.46
C ILE A 656 -19.68 -0.89 -20.01
N ILE A 657 -19.03 -1.67 -19.15
CA ILE A 657 -19.11 -1.54 -17.70
C ILE A 657 -17.72 -1.45 -17.12
N ILE A 658 -17.56 -0.43 -16.28
CA ILE A 658 -16.26 0.12 -16.03
C ILE A 658 -16.14 0.51 -14.58
N VAL A 659 -14.96 0.32 -14.02
CA VAL A 659 -14.75 0.39 -12.59
C VAL A 659 -13.67 1.41 -12.26
N LEU A 660 -14.05 2.50 -11.59
CA LEU A 660 -13.10 3.49 -11.12
C LEU A 660 -12.74 3.25 -9.69
N SER A 661 -11.46 2.95 -9.52
CA SER A 661 -10.90 2.12 -8.47
C SER A 661 -10.08 2.86 -7.42
N HIS A 662 -10.24 2.48 -6.16
CA HIS A 662 -9.23 2.64 -5.13
C HIS A 662 -9.01 1.40 -4.35
N SER A 663 -8.54 0.49 -5.16
CA SER A 663 -8.31 -0.86 -4.80
C SER A 663 -6.83 -1.16 -4.93
N GLY A 664 -6.05 -0.08 -5.03
CA GLY A 664 -4.63 -0.12 -5.10
C GLY A 664 -4.26 -0.68 -6.43
N ILE A 665 -3.23 -1.51 -6.42
CA ILE A 665 -3.20 -2.57 -7.40
C ILE A 665 -3.67 -3.91 -6.79
N ASP A 666 -4.02 -3.89 -5.51
CA ASP A 666 -3.97 -5.06 -4.64
C ASP A 666 -5.31 -5.77 -4.61
N ILE A 667 -6.40 -5.05 -4.37
CA ILE A 667 -7.76 -5.56 -4.50
C ILE A 667 -8.43 -4.92 -5.75
N ASP A 668 -7.78 -3.99 -6.47
CA ASP A 668 -8.06 -3.67 -7.90
C ASP A 668 -8.00 -5.01 -8.65
N SER A 669 -7.01 -5.83 -8.27
CA SER A 669 -6.88 -7.21 -8.68
C SER A 669 -8.00 -8.13 -8.18
N GLU A 670 -8.44 -8.05 -6.92
CA GLU A 670 -9.57 -8.86 -6.44
C GLU A 670 -10.91 -8.47 -7.07
N ILE A 671 -11.19 -7.20 -7.34
CA ILE A 671 -12.38 -6.76 -8.06
C ILE A 671 -12.33 -7.26 -9.51
N ALA A 672 -11.16 -7.27 -10.13
CA ALA A 672 -10.98 -7.95 -11.41
C ALA A 672 -11.21 -9.48 -11.31
N LEU A 673 -10.75 -10.13 -10.24
CA LEU A 673 -10.90 -11.58 -10.01
C LEU A 673 -12.33 -12.00 -9.61
N HIS A 674 -13.03 -11.16 -8.85
CA HIS A 674 -14.19 -11.56 -8.03
C HIS A 674 -15.37 -10.56 -8.11
N GLY A 675 -15.19 -9.37 -8.68
CA GLY A 675 -16.25 -8.38 -8.94
C GLY A 675 -17.24 -8.77 -10.06
N GLY A 676 -17.06 -9.95 -10.66
CA GLY A 676 -18.04 -10.57 -11.56
C GLY A 676 -17.90 -10.22 -13.05
N PRO A 677 -18.65 -10.92 -13.91
CA PRO A 677 -18.31 -11.11 -15.33
C PRO A 677 -18.61 -9.91 -16.24
N HIS A 678 -19.16 -8.84 -15.66
CA HIS A 678 -19.60 -7.65 -16.38
C HIS A 678 -18.58 -6.51 -16.33
N ILE A 679 -17.59 -6.58 -15.44
CA ILE A 679 -16.48 -5.62 -15.44
C ILE A 679 -15.66 -5.85 -16.70
N ASP A 680 -15.39 -4.78 -17.42
CA ASP A 680 -14.51 -4.82 -18.58
C ASP A 680 -13.08 -4.41 -18.20
N ILE A 681 -12.92 -3.38 -17.35
CA ILE A 681 -11.64 -2.77 -17.02
C ILE A 681 -11.77 -1.79 -15.83
N ILE A 682 -10.64 -1.57 -15.15
CA ILE A 682 -10.46 -0.87 -13.88
C ILE A 682 -9.37 0.20 -14.03
N VAL A 683 -9.57 1.45 -13.58
CA VAL A 683 -8.42 2.35 -13.34
C VAL A 683 -8.40 2.71 -11.87
N GLY A 684 -7.26 2.44 -11.27
CA GLY A 684 -7.00 2.78 -9.89
C GLY A 684 -6.13 4.01 -9.67
N GLY A 685 -5.86 4.14 -8.38
CA GLY A 685 -4.70 4.77 -7.76
C GLY A 685 -4.60 4.06 -6.41
N HIS A 686 -4.39 4.77 -5.31
CA HIS A 686 -4.24 4.22 -3.94
C HIS A 686 -2.86 3.68 -3.65
N SER A 687 -2.08 3.61 -4.70
CA SER A 687 -0.94 2.75 -4.78
C SER A 687 0.19 3.45 -5.54
N HIS A 688 0.10 4.78 -5.72
CA HIS A 688 1.02 5.68 -6.43
C HIS A 688 1.54 5.03 -7.70
N THR A 689 0.72 4.16 -8.32
CA THR A 689 1.31 3.08 -9.09
C THR A 689 1.60 3.60 -10.46
N LEU A 690 2.88 3.67 -10.77
CA LEU A 690 3.29 3.69 -12.16
C LEU A 690 3.06 2.28 -12.72
N LEU A 691 1.99 2.11 -13.50
CA LEU A 691 1.93 1.02 -14.46
C LEU A 691 2.50 1.54 -15.78
N PHE A 692 3.50 0.85 -16.34
CA PHE A 692 4.24 1.34 -17.49
C PHE A 692 4.89 0.20 -18.28
N ASN A 693 5.00 0.37 -19.60
CA ASN A 693 5.58 -0.63 -20.49
C ASN A 693 7.02 -0.26 -20.87
N GLY A 694 7.99 -0.82 -20.14
CA GLY A 694 9.42 -0.54 -20.31
C GLY A 694 9.95 0.47 -19.30
N GLU A 695 11.08 1.10 -19.62
CA GLU A 695 11.71 2.10 -18.74
C GLU A 695 10.95 3.44 -18.77
N PRO A 696 10.66 4.06 -17.62
CA PRO A 696 10.13 5.43 -17.57
C PRO A 696 11.22 6.46 -17.92
N PRO A 697 10.84 7.73 -18.16
CA PRO A 697 11.82 8.81 -18.34
C PRO A 697 12.71 9.00 -17.10
N GLU A 698 13.98 9.38 -17.33
CA GLU A 698 15.03 9.57 -16.31
C GLU A 698 14.65 10.55 -15.18
N ASN A 699 13.71 11.45 -15.42
CA ASN A 699 13.20 12.41 -14.44
C ASN A 699 11.91 11.94 -13.73
N SER A 700 11.52 10.66 -13.83
CA SER A 700 10.39 10.13 -13.06
C SER A 700 10.73 10.02 -11.57
N GLY A 701 9.83 10.48 -10.70
CA GLY A 701 9.86 10.19 -9.26
C GLY A 701 9.33 8.81 -8.89
N PHE A 702 8.91 8.00 -9.86
CA PHE A 702 8.26 6.70 -9.68
C PHE A 702 8.87 5.62 -10.56
N SER A 703 9.18 4.46 -10.00
CA SER A 703 9.50 3.26 -10.80
C SER A 703 8.24 2.43 -11.09
N PRO A 704 8.16 1.73 -12.23
CA PRO A 704 7.00 0.93 -12.57
C PRO A 704 6.81 -0.28 -11.64
N ARG A 705 5.57 -0.71 -11.46
CA ARG A 705 5.20 -1.91 -10.68
C ARG A 705 4.63 -3.05 -11.50
N GLY A 706 4.29 -2.78 -12.75
CA GLY A 706 3.70 -3.74 -13.68
C GLY A 706 3.47 -3.12 -15.05
N PRO A 707 3.02 -3.92 -16.04
CA PRO A 707 2.67 -3.45 -17.36
C PRO A 707 1.45 -2.52 -17.32
N TYR A 708 1.29 -1.72 -18.37
CA TYR A 708 0.10 -0.88 -18.57
C TYR A 708 -0.70 -1.39 -19.77
N PRO A 709 -1.93 -1.91 -19.61
CA PRO A 709 -2.57 -2.33 -18.36
C PRO A 709 -1.97 -3.62 -17.77
N VAL A 710 -2.24 -3.86 -16.49
CA VAL A 710 -2.28 -5.21 -15.90
C VAL A 710 -3.51 -5.94 -16.43
N VAL A 711 -3.44 -7.27 -16.55
CA VAL A 711 -4.45 -8.10 -17.20
C VAL A 711 -4.76 -9.30 -16.31
N ILE A 712 -6.03 -9.47 -15.95
CA ILE A 712 -6.53 -10.56 -15.13
C ILE A 712 -7.62 -11.30 -15.90
N GLU A 713 -7.51 -12.62 -16.05
CA GLU A 713 -8.54 -13.41 -16.74
C GLU A 713 -9.65 -13.84 -15.77
N GLN A 714 -10.86 -13.31 -15.96
CA GLN A 714 -12.05 -13.72 -15.23
C GLN A 714 -12.97 -14.52 -16.17
N ASN A 715 -13.07 -15.84 -15.94
CA ASN A 715 -13.90 -16.76 -16.74
C ASN A 715 -13.62 -16.74 -18.27
N GLY A 716 -12.41 -16.35 -18.67
CA GLY A 716 -12.02 -16.22 -20.08
C GLY A 716 -12.39 -14.89 -20.75
N ARG A 717 -12.89 -13.90 -19.99
CA ARG A 717 -12.82 -12.47 -20.36
C ARG A 717 -11.61 -11.85 -19.65
N PRO A 718 -10.79 -11.03 -20.32
CA PRO A 718 -9.81 -10.21 -19.62
C PRO A 718 -10.53 -9.05 -18.91
N VAL A 719 -10.26 -8.86 -17.63
CA VAL A 719 -10.44 -7.59 -16.94
C VAL A 719 -9.07 -6.92 -16.88
N LEU A 720 -9.02 -5.65 -17.24
CA LEU A 720 -7.79 -4.88 -17.33
C LEU A 720 -7.69 -3.93 -16.12
N ILE A 721 -6.47 -3.55 -15.69
CA ILE A 721 -6.22 -2.56 -14.64
C ILE A 721 -5.16 -1.56 -15.13
N VAL A 722 -5.36 -0.26 -14.95
CA VAL A 722 -4.30 0.75 -15.16
C VAL A 722 -4.17 1.71 -13.99
N GLN A 723 -3.00 2.33 -13.88
CA GLN A 723 -2.68 3.49 -13.06
C GLN A 723 -1.57 4.29 -13.76
N ALA A 724 -1.44 5.56 -13.41
CA ALA A 724 -0.54 6.56 -13.99
C ALA A 724 0.25 7.35 -12.93
N ALA A 725 0.72 6.68 -11.87
CA ALA A 725 1.57 7.23 -10.80
C ALA A 725 1.08 8.57 -10.22
N ALA A 726 1.97 9.31 -9.57
CA ALA A 726 1.59 10.44 -8.74
C ALA A 726 2.19 11.79 -9.16
N HIS A 727 1.95 12.82 -8.36
CA HIS A 727 2.82 14.00 -8.27
C HIS A 727 2.79 14.94 -9.49
N THR A 728 1.71 14.87 -10.27
CA THR A 728 1.57 15.47 -11.62
C THR A 728 2.60 15.02 -12.65
N GLN A 729 3.32 13.96 -12.40
CA GLN A 729 4.37 13.53 -13.31
C GLN A 729 3.83 12.79 -14.55
N TYR A 730 2.52 12.50 -14.62
CA TYR A 730 1.93 11.63 -15.64
C TYR A 730 0.44 11.94 -15.96
N LEU A 731 0.03 11.55 -17.17
CA LEU A 731 -1.34 11.38 -17.65
C LEU A 731 -1.43 10.00 -18.31
N GLY A 732 -2.07 9.03 -17.67
CA GLY A 732 -2.55 7.81 -18.31
C GLY A 732 -3.44 8.11 -19.51
N GLU A 733 -3.15 7.50 -20.65
CA GLU A 733 -4.11 7.39 -21.75
C GLU A 733 -4.28 5.93 -22.15
N ILE A 734 -5.51 5.53 -22.46
CA ILE A 734 -5.79 4.17 -22.93
C ILE A 734 -7.04 4.14 -23.81
N LYS A 735 -6.87 3.61 -25.04
CA LYS A 735 -7.84 3.63 -26.13
C LYS A 735 -8.41 2.24 -26.42
N LEU A 736 -9.74 2.19 -26.46
CA LEU A 736 -10.49 1.00 -26.13
C LEU A 736 -11.74 0.85 -27.02
N PHE A 737 -11.84 -0.22 -27.82
CA PHE A 737 -12.77 -0.35 -28.95
C PHE A 737 -13.45 -1.75 -29.08
N PHE A 738 -14.78 -1.82 -28.91
CA PHE A 738 -15.58 -3.05 -28.65
C PHE A 738 -16.21 -3.65 -29.92
N ASP A 739 -16.68 -4.90 -29.84
CA ASP A 739 -17.72 -5.42 -30.74
C ASP A 739 -19.13 -4.85 -30.47
N ASP A 740 -20.09 -5.21 -31.32
CA ASP A 740 -21.49 -4.80 -31.20
C ASP A 740 -22.17 -5.34 -29.93
N GLU A 741 -21.76 -6.53 -29.47
CA GLU A 741 -22.25 -7.20 -28.27
C GLU A 741 -21.74 -6.56 -26.97
N GLY A 742 -20.55 -5.96 -26.98
CA GLY A 742 -19.86 -5.34 -25.84
C GLY A 742 -18.75 -6.20 -25.21
N ASN A 743 -17.79 -6.69 -26.02
CA ASN A 743 -16.62 -7.47 -25.58
C ASN A 743 -15.26 -6.86 -25.94
N LEU A 744 -14.21 -7.39 -25.31
CA LEU A 744 -12.78 -7.02 -25.41
C LEU A 744 -12.03 -7.81 -26.49
N LEU A 745 -11.21 -7.17 -27.34
CA LEU A 745 -10.51 -7.86 -28.45
C LEU A 745 -8.98 -7.58 -28.61
N ARG A 746 -8.41 -6.46 -28.11
CA ARG A 746 -6.97 -6.08 -27.86
C ARG A 746 -6.95 -4.82 -26.98
N TRP A 747 -5.85 -4.19 -26.57
CA TRP A 747 -5.81 -2.79 -26.08
C TRP A 747 -4.66 -1.95 -26.66
N ASP A 748 -4.65 -0.64 -26.40
CA ASP A 748 -3.59 0.30 -26.77
C ASP A 748 -3.56 1.46 -25.75
N GLY A 749 -2.40 1.81 -25.19
CA GLY A 749 -2.31 2.85 -24.16
C GLY A 749 -0.95 2.93 -23.45
N HIS A 750 -0.70 4.07 -22.80
CA HIS A 750 0.46 4.34 -21.95
C HIS A 750 0.23 5.62 -21.11
N PRO A 751 0.92 5.80 -19.98
CA PRO A 751 1.06 7.09 -19.35
C PRO A 751 2.00 8.02 -20.13
N HIS A 752 1.50 9.19 -20.50
CA HIS A 752 2.28 10.34 -20.93
C HIS A 752 2.98 10.96 -19.72
N PHE A 753 4.31 11.00 -19.72
CA PHE A 753 5.06 11.77 -18.72
C PHE A 753 4.84 13.28 -18.95
N ILE A 754 4.78 14.05 -17.86
CA ILE A 754 4.51 15.49 -17.88
C ILE A 754 5.80 16.22 -17.50
N GLY A 755 6.79 16.11 -18.39
CA GLY A 755 8.10 16.70 -18.19
C GLY A 755 8.12 18.21 -18.44
N ASN A 756 9.30 18.80 -18.31
CA ASN A 756 9.46 20.25 -18.45
C ASN A 756 9.28 20.76 -19.89
N GLU A 757 9.29 19.85 -20.87
CA GLU A 757 9.03 20.09 -22.30
C GLU A 757 7.58 20.46 -22.65
N ILE A 758 6.60 20.14 -21.78
CA ILE A 758 5.21 20.54 -22.00
C ILE A 758 5.04 21.99 -21.54
N GLU A 759 4.45 22.84 -22.38
CA GLU A 759 4.22 24.25 -22.03
C GLU A 759 3.13 24.39 -20.95
N GLN A 760 3.32 25.33 -20.03
CA GLN A 760 2.35 25.66 -19.00
C GLN A 760 1.23 26.56 -19.56
N ALA A 761 -0.01 26.07 -19.60
CA ALA A 761 -1.22 26.81 -19.99
C ALA A 761 -1.29 28.21 -19.32
N PRO A 762 -1.34 29.31 -20.10
CA PRO A 762 -1.21 30.67 -19.53
C PRO A 762 -2.40 31.14 -18.67
N ASP A 763 -3.63 30.77 -19.03
CA ASP A 763 -4.85 31.07 -18.26
C ASP A 763 -4.79 30.44 -16.86
N ILE A 764 -4.15 29.28 -16.79
CA ILE A 764 -3.92 28.55 -15.57
C ILE A 764 -2.82 29.22 -14.73
N LEU A 765 -1.70 29.63 -15.35
CA LEU A 765 -0.68 30.42 -14.68
C LEU A 765 -1.23 31.77 -14.17
N GLU A 766 -2.21 32.37 -14.83
CA GLU A 766 -2.89 33.57 -14.32
C GLU A 766 -3.65 33.26 -13.02
N ARG A 767 -4.45 32.18 -12.98
CA ARG A 767 -5.15 31.76 -11.74
C ARG A 767 -4.18 31.39 -10.61
N ILE A 768 -3.07 30.75 -10.95
CA ILE A 768 -1.95 30.43 -10.05
C ILE A 768 -1.43 31.70 -9.36
N ASN A 769 -1.06 32.71 -10.14
CA ASN A 769 -0.40 33.91 -9.62
C ASN A 769 -1.31 34.80 -8.74
N VAL A 770 -2.62 34.56 -8.69
CA VAL A 770 -3.53 35.20 -7.71
C VAL A 770 -3.22 34.76 -6.27
N TYR A 771 -2.71 33.53 -6.09
CA TYR A 771 -2.58 32.91 -4.77
C TYR A 771 -1.13 32.77 -4.28
N LEU A 772 -0.15 32.66 -5.19
CA LEU A 772 1.28 32.55 -4.85
C LEU A 772 1.81 33.62 -3.84
N PRO A 773 1.32 34.88 -3.79
CA PRO A 773 1.80 35.82 -2.76
C PRO A 773 1.46 35.42 -1.32
N ILE A 774 0.29 34.79 -1.10
CA ILE A 774 -0.20 34.38 0.23
C ILE A 774 0.66 33.25 0.81
N ILE A 775 1.15 32.40 -0.10
CA ILE A 775 2.08 31.29 0.15
C ILE A 775 3.45 31.84 0.58
N GLU A 776 3.92 32.88 -0.10
CA GLU A 776 5.31 33.33 -0.04
C GLU A 776 5.63 34.35 1.06
N GLU A 777 4.63 35.01 1.65
CA GLU A 777 4.82 35.90 2.80
C GLU A 777 5.07 35.11 4.08
N GLN A 778 4.16 34.18 4.36
CA GLN A 778 4.23 33.21 5.45
C GLN A 778 5.59 32.47 5.45
N ALA A 779 6.01 32.02 4.27
CA ALA A 779 7.20 31.20 3.99
C ALA A 779 8.50 31.50 4.75
N LYS A 780 8.80 32.75 5.10
CA LYS A 780 10.21 33.21 5.24
C LYS A 780 10.59 33.77 6.61
N VAL A 781 9.73 33.66 7.63
CA VAL A 781 10.02 34.18 8.99
C VAL A 781 11.19 33.41 9.64
N GLU A 782 11.94 34.01 10.56
CA GLU A 782 13.11 33.42 11.26
C GLU A 782 12.82 33.13 12.75
N ILE A 783 13.45 32.09 13.32
CA ILE A 783 13.19 31.57 14.68
C ILE A 783 14.44 31.31 15.53
N GLY A 784 15.61 31.02 14.96
CA GLY A 784 16.81 30.75 15.76
C GLY A 784 18.04 30.33 14.95
N THR A 785 18.93 29.55 15.56
CA THR A 785 20.13 29.00 14.88
C THR A 785 20.58 27.71 15.56
N SER A 786 20.87 26.65 14.80
CA SER A 786 21.54 25.45 15.31
C SER A 786 23.00 25.40 14.85
N LEU A 787 23.91 24.98 15.73
CA LEU A 787 25.30 24.68 15.38
C LEU A 787 25.51 23.23 14.92
N VAL A 788 24.49 22.37 15.04
CA VAL A 788 24.54 20.94 14.71
C VAL A 788 23.35 20.51 13.88
N HIS A 789 23.56 19.50 13.04
CA HIS A 789 22.49 18.78 12.39
C HIS A 789 21.75 17.90 13.43
N MET A 790 20.42 17.99 13.45
CA MET A 790 19.52 17.37 14.44
C MET A 790 18.67 16.29 13.76
N SER A 791 18.99 15.02 14.02
CA SER A 791 18.48 13.88 13.25
C SER A 791 17.10 13.36 13.67
N SER A 792 16.23 13.02 12.71
CA SER A 792 14.97 12.28 12.86
C SER A 792 15.10 10.77 12.63
N ARG A 793 16.33 10.26 12.45
CA ARG A 793 16.62 8.82 12.30
C ARG A 793 16.48 8.08 13.64
N CYS A 794 15.35 8.30 14.27
CA CYS A 794 14.92 7.91 15.60
C CYS A 794 14.38 6.48 15.65
N ALA A 795 14.07 5.88 14.50
CA ALA A 795 13.39 4.59 14.41
C ALA A 795 14.20 3.43 15.03
N CYS A 796 15.54 3.55 15.05
CA CYS A 796 16.45 2.51 15.54
C CYS A 796 17.51 3.02 16.51
N ALA A 797 17.37 4.23 17.06
CA ALA A 797 18.38 4.83 17.93
C ALA A 797 17.81 6.02 18.72
N GLU A 798 18.57 6.49 19.71
CA GLU A 798 18.47 7.88 20.17
C GLU A 798 18.84 8.83 19.02
N CYS A 799 18.04 9.86 18.79
CA CYS A 799 18.22 10.84 17.74
C CYS A 799 18.18 12.26 18.33
N ASN A 800 19.12 13.13 17.95
CA ASN A 800 19.25 14.42 18.62
C ASN A 800 18.15 15.45 18.27
N LEU A 801 17.32 15.23 17.24
CA LEU A 801 16.09 16.02 17.07
C LEU A 801 15.01 15.61 18.09
N GLY A 802 14.83 14.32 18.33
CA GLY A 802 13.88 13.83 19.34
C GLY A 802 14.27 14.25 20.75
N SER A 803 15.56 14.17 21.08
CA SER A 803 16.08 14.71 22.34
C SER A 803 15.83 16.22 22.43
N PHE A 804 16.05 17.00 21.37
CA PHE A 804 15.79 18.45 21.33
C PHE A 804 14.29 18.79 21.48
N ILE A 805 13.40 18.04 20.81
CA ILE A 805 11.94 18.19 20.94
C ILE A 805 11.52 17.92 22.40
N CYS A 806 11.99 16.82 23.00
CA CYS A 806 11.65 16.50 24.38
C CYS A 806 12.27 17.45 25.43
N ASP A 807 13.48 17.96 25.20
CA ASP A 807 14.06 19.04 26.00
C ASP A 807 13.21 20.31 25.92
N ALA A 808 12.73 20.68 24.74
CA ALA A 808 11.84 21.83 24.55
C ALA A 808 10.47 21.62 25.22
N PHE A 809 9.91 20.41 25.17
CA PHE A 809 8.65 20.05 25.84
C PHE A 809 8.80 20.15 27.37
N LEU A 810 9.86 19.57 27.96
CA LEU A 810 10.15 19.74 29.39
C LEU A 810 10.38 21.21 29.77
N HIS A 811 11.17 21.95 28.96
CA HIS A 811 11.42 23.36 29.20
C HIS A 811 10.14 24.20 29.23
N SER A 812 9.16 23.87 28.35
CA SER A 812 7.88 24.59 28.28
C SER A 812 7.02 24.50 29.55
N VAL A 813 7.31 23.54 30.45
CA VAL A 813 6.57 23.33 31.71
C VAL A 813 7.40 23.61 32.97
N LEU A 814 8.62 24.16 32.85
CA LEU A 814 9.47 24.57 33.98
C LEU A 814 8.71 25.48 34.97
N ASP A 815 8.07 26.53 34.45
CA ASP A 815 7.37 27.55 35.24
C ASP A 815 6.10 27.02 35.95
N ARG A 816 5.70 25.76 35.69
CA ARG A 816 4.58 25.10 36.39
C ARG A 816 5.00 24.42 37.70
N ALA A 817 6.29 24.33 38.02
CA ALA A 817 6.80 23.65 39.23
C ALA A 817 6.24 24.24 40.54
N GLN A 818 5.98 23.39 41.54
CA GLN A 818 5.36 23.80 42.81
C GLN A 818 6.01 23.15 44.05
N GLY A 819 5.92 23.85 45.18
CA GLY A 819 6.47 23.38 46.46
C GLY A 819 8.00 23.35 46.47
N ASP A 820 8.59 22.27 46.97
CA ASP A 820 10.03 22.04 46.98
C ASP A 820 10.54 21.34 45.70
N ASN A 821 9.68 21.12 44.69
CA ASN A 821 10.05 20.49 43.42
C ASN A 821 10.79 21.48 42.51
N TRP A 822 11.88 21.03 41.87
CA TRP A 822 12.66 21.83 40.92
C TRP A 822 12.11 21.82 39.49
N HIS A 823 11.15 20.94 39.20
CA HIS A 823 10.51 20.75 37.88
C HIS A 823 9.03 20.36 38.05
N TYR A 824 8.23 20.49 37.00
CA TYR A 824 6.83 20.06 36.99
C TYR A 824 6.66 18.59 36.58
N ALA A 825 7.16 18.21 35.40
CA ALA A 825 7.19 16.83 34.90
C ALA A 825 8.49 16.09 35.28
N HIS A 826 8.50 14.76 35.25
CA HIS A 826 9.68 13.94 35.56
C HIS A 826 10.56 13.63 34.34
N PHE A 827 9.95 13.41 33.18
CA PHE A 827 10.59 13.07 31.91
C PHE A 827 9.63 13.42 30.76
N CYS A 828 10.12 13.35 29.52
CA CYS A 828 9.33 13.48 28.28
C CYS A 828 9.54 12.24 27.39
N VAL A 829 8.54 11.94 26.55
CA VAL A 829 8.64 10.97 25.45
C VAL A 829 8.06 11.55 24.15
N VAL A 830 8.57 11.12 22.98
CA VAL A 830 7.97 11.35 21.64
C VAL A 830 8.36 10.20 20.69
N ASN A 831 7.43 9.71 19.88
CA ASN A 831 7.57 8.60 18.91
C ASN A 831 8.53 8.92 17.74
N GLN A 832 8.81 7.97 16.83
CA GLN A 832 9.39 8.29 15.52
C GLN A 832 8.32 8.53 14.46
N GLY A 833 7.11 7.97 14.60
CA GLY A 833 5.87 8.59 14.12
C GLY A 833 5.76 10.07 14.56
N GLY A 834 6.50 10.41 15.62
CA GLY A 834 6.81 11.74 16.14
C GLY A 834 7.60 12.67 15.21
N ILE A 835 8.33 12.10 14.24
CA ILE A 835 9.43 12.77 13.54
C ILE A 835 9.74 12.18 12.14
N ARG A 836 9.33 12.86 11.06
CA ARG A 836 9.62 12.49 9.66
C ARG A 836 11.06 12.66 9.23
N THR A 837 11.66 13.81 9.50
CA THR A 837 12.81 14.33 8.76
C THR A 837 13.69 15.24 9.73
N ASP A 838 15.03 15.38 9.57
CA ASP A 838 16.11 15.99 10.43
C ASP A 838 16.58 17.51 10.23
N ILE A 839 16.47 18.43 11.21
CA ILE A 839 16.92 19.85 11.05
C ILE A 839 18.43 20.02 10.79
N ASN A 840 18.86 20.80 9.78
CA ASN A 840 20.29 21.13 9.62
C ASN A 840 20.80 22.11 10.69
N ASN A 841 22.13 22.17 10.81
CA ASN A 841 22.82 23.36 11.32
C ASN A 841 22.59 24.57 10.40
N GLY A 842 22.61 25.78 10.95
CA GLY A 842 22.37 27.03 10.23
C GLY A 842 21.37 27.91 10.96
N ILE A 843 20.85 28.93 10.26
CA ILE A 843 19.61 29.62 10.66
C ILE A 843 18.53 28.57 10.93
N ILE A 844 17.55 28.92 11.73
CA ILE A 844 16.35 28.14 11.95
C ILE A 844 15.17 29.02 11.48
N THR A 845 14.48 28.70 10.37
CA THR A 845 13.31 29.49 9.94
C THR A 845 12.04 29.03 10.64
N PHE A 846 11.05 29.92 10.65
CA PHE A 846 9.70 29.70 11.17
C PHE A 846 9.17 28.49 10.50
N GLU A 847 8.90 28.57 9.21
CA GLU A 847 8.71 27.37 8.42
C GLU A 847 10.05 26.84 7.95
N SER A 848 10.86 26.40 8.93
CA SER A 848 11.67 25.17 8.81
C SER A 848 12.11 24.48 10.14
N VAL A 849 11.93 25.08 11.35
CA VAL A 849 11.34 24.30 12.48
C VAL A 849 9.85 24.15 12.27
N ILE A 850 9.32 24.76 11.25
CA ILE A 850 8.21 24.23 10.53
C ILE A 850 8.72 23.73 9.18
N LEU A 851 9.67 22.79 9.27
CA LEU A 851 9.96 21.71 8.30
C LEU A 851 10.79 20.49 8.65
N SER A 852 11.09 20.11 9.90
CA SER A 852 11.43 18.69 10.09
C SER A 852 10.41 17.62 9.66
N THR A 853 9.13 17.89 9.36
CA THR A 853 8.05 16.87 9.46
C THR A 853 6.62 17.52 9.24
N PRO A 854 5.62 17.30 8.34
CA PRO A 854 4.50 18.33 8.15
C PRO A 854 3.06 18.55 8.88
N PHE A 855 2.50 17.80 9.87
CA PHE A 855 1.29 17.95 10.78
C PHE A 855 1.31 18.80 12.13
N GLU A 856 0.39 19.71 12.48
CA GLU A 856 0.42 20.84 13.49
C GLU A 856 -0.37 20.76 14.87
N ASN A 857 0.21 20.37 16.03
CA ASN A 857 -0.45 20.13 17.37
C ASN A 857 0.45 20.12 18.61
N ASN A 858 -0.03 19.64 19.74
CA ASN A 858 0.27 20.23 21.03
C ASN A 858 1.27 19.47 21.95
N VAL A 859 1.31 19.78 23.26
CA VAL A 859 2.26 19.21 24.26
C VAL A 859 1.60 19.03 25.64
N GLU A 860 1.58 17.82 26.20
CA GLU A 860 0.79 17.48 27.40
C GLU A 860 1.55 16.87 28.57
N VAL A 861 0.93 16.92 29.77
CA VAL A 861 1.53 16.42 31.02
C VAL A 861 0.48 15.77 31.93
N PHE A 862 0.56 14.45 32.09
CA PHE A 862 -0.31 13.63 32.94
C PHE A 862 0.49 12.72 33.88
N ASP A 863 -0.13 12.29 34.99
CA ASP A 863 0.45 11.33 35.93
C ASP A 863 0.31 9.90 35.41
N LEU A 864 1.43 9.22 35.12
CA LEU A 864 1.46 7.83 34.68
C LEU A 864 2.06 6.90 35.75
N ARG A 865 1.42 5.75 35.99
CA ARG A 865 1.89 4.75 36.98
C ARG A 865 3.10 3.99 36.43
N GLY A 866 4.05 3.64 37.31
CA GLY A 866 5.37 3.12 36.90
C GLY A 866 5.40 1.79 36.15
N ASP A 867 4.31 1.02 36.22
CA ASP A 867 4.05 -0.17 35.41
C ASP A 867 3.57 0.21 33.99
N HIS A 868 2.62 1.14 33.86
CA HIS A 868 2.23 1.68 32.55
C HIS A 868 3.38 2.42 31.83
N ILE A 869 4.30 3.05 32.58
CA ILE A 869 5.56 3.58 32.01
C ILE A 869 6.40 2.45 31.39
N MET A 870 6.41 1.24 31.98
CA MET A 870 7.12 0.10 31.42
C MET A 870 6.39 -0.49 30.20
N GLU A 871 5.06 -0.63 30.26
CA GLU A 871 4.24 -1.09 29.14
C GLU A 871 4.42 -0.19 27.91
N MET A 872 4.41 1.14 28.09
CA MET A 872 4.72 2.14 27.07
C MET A 872 6.13 1.97 26.48
N LEU A 873 7.13 1.66 27.32
CA LEU A 873 8.52 1.47 26.86
C LEU A 873 8.72 0.15 26.11
N GLU A 874 8.06 -0.94 26.51
CA GLU A 874 8.06 -2.22 25.78
C GLU A 874 7.29 -2.07 24.44
N PHE A 875 6.15 -1.38 24.43
CA PHE A 875 5.41 -1.05 23.20
C PHE A 875 6.24 -0.18 22.24
N SER A 876 7.08 0.72 22.76
CA SER A 876 7.97 1.56 21.95
C SER A 876 9.02 0.78 21.14
N VAL A 877 9.24 -0.50 21.47
CA VAL A 877 10.18 -1.38 20.76
C VAL A 877 9.49 -2.57 20.08
N ALA A 878 8.16 -2.55 20.02
CA ALA A 878 7.39 -3.51 19.22
C ALA A 878 7.66 -3.28 17.73
N ASN A 879 8.27 -4.28 17.08
CA ASN A 879 8.61 -4.24 15.64
C ASN A 879 7.43 -4.53 14.69
N VAL A 880 6.24 -4.74 15.26
CA VAL A 880 4.96 -4.85 14.55
C VAL A 880 4.07 -3.77 15.19
N PRO A 881 3.44 -2.87 14.41
CA PRO A 881 3.24 -2.93 12.97
C PRO A 881 4.22 -2.17 12.08
N TYR A 882 5.20 -1.48 12.68
CA TYR A 882 6.45 -1.11 12.00
C TYR A 882 7.58 -1.49 12.90
N ALA A 883 8.65 -1.99 12.31
CA ALA A 883 9.91 -1.90 13.00
C ALA A 883 10.38 -0.44 13.02
N GLY A 884 10.35 0.15 14.21
CA GLY A 884 10.98 1.42 14.55
C GLY A 884 10.07 2.66 14.68
N ALA A 885 8.90 2.75 14.03
CA ALA A 885 8.11 4.00 14.10
C ALA A 885 7.64 4.35 15.53
N ARG A 886 7.39 3.33 16.35
CA ARG A 886 7.00 3.49 17.77
C ARG A 886 8.17 3.88 18.69
N MET A 887 9.41 3.99 18.19
CA MET A 887 10.60 4.22 19.02
C MET A 887 10.57 5.58 19.73
N LEU A 888 10.27 5.55 21.03
CA LEU A 888 10.20 6.73 21.87
C LEU A 888 11.59 7.34 22.11
N GLN A 889 11.78 8.57 21.67
CA GLN A 889 12.84 9.48 22.07
C GLN A 889 12.49 10.10 23.43
N VAL A 890 13.48 10.48 24.23
CA VAL A 890 13.26 10.83 25.65
C VAL A 890 14.11 12.01 26.12
N SER A 891 13.64 12.70 27.15
CA SER A 891 14.49 13.53 28.03
C SER A 891 14.09 13.33 29.49
N GLY A 892 15.02 13.57 30.43
CA GLY A 892 14.84 13.28 31.87
C GLY A 892 14.94 11.80 32.25
N MET A 893 15.04 10.88 31.28
CA MET A 893 15.08 9.42 31.48
C MET A 893 16.33 8.80 30.84
N TYR A 894 16.94 7.83 31.53
CA TYR A 894 17.90 6.90 30.95
C TYR A 894 17.25 5.51 30.82
N LYS A 895 17.19 4.95 29.60
CA LYS A 895 16.68 3.60 29.34
C LYS A 895 17.75 2.69 28.73
N TYR A 896 17.75 1.43 29.12
CA TYR A 896 18.60 0.38 28.56
C TYR A 896 17.69 -0.69 27.94
N ILE A 897 17.89 -0.99 26.66
CA ILE A 897 17.00 -1.85 25.87
C ILE A 897 17.82 -2.98 25.25
N ASN A 898 17.36 -4.22 25.37
CA ASN A 898 17.92 -5.38 24.69
C ASN A 898 17.03 -5.75 23.50
N TYR A 899 17.23 -5.07 22.37
CA TYR A 899 16.40 -5.18 21.17
C TYR A 899 17.23 -5.37 19.90
N VAL A 900 16.58 -5.88 18.85
CA VAL A 900 17.11 -5.89 17.48
C VAL A 900 16.22 -4.98 16.65
N CYS A 901 16.74 -3.84 16.18
CA CYS A 901 15.99 -3.02 15.25
C CYS A 901 16.03 -3.66 13.86
N LEU A 902 14.85 -4.01 13.33
CA LEU A 902 14.69 -4.34 11.92
C LEU A 902 14.55 -3.00 11.19
N LYS A 903 15.67 -2.42 10.71
CA LYS A 903 15.68 -1.10 10.06
C LYS A 903 14.56 -0.92 9.03
N PRO A 904 14.00 0.29 8.89
CA PRO A 904 13.34 0.74 7.66
C PRO A 904 14.11 0.29 6.41
#